data_AF-A0A8C5VB83-F1
#
_entry.id   AF-A0A8C5VB83-F1
#
_cell.length_a   1.000
_cell.length_b   1.000
_cell.length_c   1.000
_cell.angle_alpha   90.00
_cell.angle_beta   90.00
_cell.angle_gamma   90.00
#
_symmetry.space_group_name_H-M   'P 1'
#
loop_
_entity.id
_entity.type
_entity.pdbx_description
1 polymer ?
#
loop_
_entity_poly.entity_id
_entity_poly.type
_entity_poly.pdbx_seq_one_letter_code
_entity_poly.pdbx_strand_id
1 'polypeptide(L)'
;MSQEPTTYTLFLFLALSHGVASQRIPDSSEDLHPLLQKMAEEIIDGSYLNALLDLIQFQSSHVWTADQSDRVLAYLDARHVPFTMSSLQAAMENHLEQRLHQPQKLLEDLRETDTQRFRTAMRCLLEDKKGRLDLKDTIIDLGEIRQQALQSPGVNRSLFLVTLERCFQVLTSLECVEILGRLLRASSGSFLQPDLTDRLPQDLREDAFKNLSAVFKDLYDQTSAHSQRAVYSWMTGILQTSSNATDDCVSWVSAEKLWILGRYMVHLPFEEIMKISPVEIGLFISYDNATKQLDTVYDISPELAQAFLERISSSNFSMRNTSTIHRLGLLVCFYDDLELLDAAVAQVLLHQMIKCSQLRGFQAGVQKLKANLLDIATENQTLNETLGSLSDAVVGLTYSQLESLSPEAVHGAISTLNQVSGWAKSQVIILSAKYLAHEKVLSFYNASQMGALLGGVSTQAFRSMDCRDLPQALRSTVAQHVSDLSPAQQQGVLSKMIEGGDPASGIVEIPGAFFKEVSLFDLRREPGFNPTVLKDKELRRSQALFLYELLLKTTGRPGELLSAGQLVKGVTCSHIDAMSADSFLAHFRYFENNLFLLSPYQVNCLAWKYWEVSRSSMPPFLLAVLPARYLASIPASQCVPFLISLGKSRLDSLVLDSHKKTSVLRRVQQCLDDSIADEYTVDIVGNLLCHLPATIIDRGISPRAWLPALHRLRDCPDLSPEQKAAVRCRLLEQYGLPQNWTAETTKDLGPFLVLFSADELSPIATKFPDMLQQTASKLAGTLPPREFLWAVFDSVRNSSDGSPSSDAIPGCHGVPAPSSDDVFKLAEANACWAPEDLLCIQEDTFIRNVELLGAVKGFSLPQLLALKEKAVQVWDTPSYWREHHIVSMGRIALALNESELEQLDLSSIDTVASLSQQTEWTPGQAKSILQGFLDDSGYSIQDLKSFHLVGLGATLCAMNITEIPLIKISEFRVVVARIGTLLCSTHVLAEFKRKAEVVFGDPTEWTSSVLQELGTIAAGLTKAELRMLNKDLMPYFQPSAIKCLPDEIFKELSAEQIACLGPENAAAVTHAQRQRLGTAQLQSLQRALDGAKAQPWQDAPASAVPTRTPASCSPPGAPISRGLGLGCLLLVLMAKPQWG
;
A
#
# COMPACT_ATOMS: atom_id res chain seq x y z
N MET A 1 25.59 -10.78 28.12
CA MET A 1 25.81 -12.23 28.09
C MET A 1 24.45 -12.87 27.85
N SER A 2 24.22 -13.25 26.59
CA SER A 2 22.92 -13.64 26.04
C SER A 2 23.05 -15.10 25.62
N GLN A 3 22.39 -16.01 26.33
CA GLN A 3 22.14 -17.35 25.82
C GLN A 3 20.80 -17.28 25.08
N GLU A 4 20.89 -17.21 23.75
CA GLU A 4 19.76 -17.45 22.86
C GLU A 4 19.25 -18.88 23.09
N PRO A 5 17.95 -19.10 23.32
CA PRO A 5 17.39 -20.45 23.24
C PRO A 5 17.26 -20.80 21.76
N THR A 6 17.95 -21.87 21.35
CA THR A 6 17.81 -22.54 20.05
C THR A 6 16.36 -22.93 19.82
N THR A 7 15.65 -22.14 19.02
CA THR A 7 14.41 -22.49 18.34
C THR A 7 14.65 -22.44 16.83
N TYR A 8 14.02 -23.37 16.10
CA TYR A 8 14.08 -23.62 14.65
C TYR A 8 15.10 -24.63 14.14
N THR A 9 14.84 -25.90 14.46
CA THR A 9 14.99 -27.03 13.52
C THR A 9 14.05 -28.15 13.97
N LEU A 10 12.79 -28.08 13.56
CA LEU A 10 11.92 -29.26 13.56
C LEU A 10 11.84 -29.80 12.13
N PHE A 11 13.01 -30.14 11.60
CA PHE A 11 13.24 -31.00 10.43
C PHE A 11 14.75 -31.11 10.27
N LEU A 12 15.42 -31.88 11.14
CA LEU A 12 16.75 -32.46 10.93
C LEU A 12 17.15 -33.22 12.20
N PHE A 13 17.00 -34.54 12.19
CA PHE A 13 17.97 -35.55 12.66
C PHE A 13 17.28 -36.91 12.62
N LEU A 14 17.34 -37.55 11.45
CA LEU A 14 17.12 -38.98 11.30
C LEU A 14 18.46 -39.66 11.03
N ALA A 15 18.65 -40.79 11.72
CA ALA A 15 19.75 -41.75 11.67
C ALA A 15 21.01 -41.41 12.49
N LEU A 16 21.09 -41.98 13.70
CA LEU A 16 22.04 -43.06 14.06
C LEU A 16 21.89 -43.45 15.54
N SER A 17 21.27 -44.60 15.81
CA SER A 17 21.87 -45.67 16.65
C SER A 17 20.93 -46.88 16.74
N HIS A 18 21.38 -47.99 16.16
CA HIS A 18 20.98 -49.32 16.62
C HIS A 18 21.57 -49.59 18.00
N GLY A 19 20.85 -50.27 18.89
CA GLY A 19 21.47 -50.86 20.07
C GLY A 19 20.52 -51.23 21.20
N VAL A 20 19.84 -52.37 21.04
CA VAL A 20 19.27 -53.29 22.07
C VAL A 20 19.52 -52.92 23.54
N ALA A 21 18.44 -52.80 24.32
CA ALA A 21 18.33 -53.43 25.65
C ALA A 21 16.85 -53.64 26.01
N SER A 22 16.39 -54.88 25.84
CA SER A 22 15.22 -55.40 26.53
C SER A 22 15.52 -55.41 28.03
N GLN A 23 14.77 -54.67 28.83
CA GLN A 23 14.66 -54.90 30.27
C GLN A 23 13.21 -54.86 30.71
N ARG A 24 12.75 -56.06 31.11
CA ARG A 24 11.65 -56.42 32.01
C ARG A 24 10.57 -55.37 32.27
N ILE A 25 9.40 -55.68 31.74
CA ILE A 25 8.08 -55.32 32.26
C ILE A 25 8.05 -55.56 33.77
N PRO A 26 7.84 -54.53 34.60
CA PRO A 26 7.13 -54.70 35.86
C PRO A 26 5.63 -54.72 35.52
N ASP A 27 4.97 -55.84 35.83
CA ASP A 27 3.52 -55.84 36.00
C ASP A 27 3.20 -54.89 37.17
N SER A 28 2.88 -53.64 36.83
CA SER A 28 2.20 -52.72 37.73
C SER A 28 1.41 -51.75 36.87
N SER A 29 0.09 -51.90 36.87
CA SER A 29 -0.82 -50.80 36.54
C SER A 29 -0.61 -49.68 37.58
N GLU A 30 0.41 -48.86 37.39
CA GLU A 30 0.45 -47.56 38.06
C GLU A 30 -0.53 -46.66 37.31
N ASP A 31 -1.60 -46.29 38.01
CA ASP A 31 -2.69 -45.48 37.47
C ASP A 31 -2.14 -44.18 36.86
N LEU A 32 -2.14 -44.10 35.52
CA LEU A 32 -1.98 -42.81 34.84
C LEU A 32 -3.08 -41.88 35.35
N HIS A 33 -2.74 -40.61 35.58
CA HIS A 33 -3.76 -39.62 35.88
C HIS A 33 -4.86 -39.66 34.80
N PRO A 34 -6.17 -39.59 35.15
CA PRO A 34 -7.26 -39.81 34.20
C PRO A 34 -7.18 -38.94 32.93
N LEU A 35 -6.69 -37.69 33.04
CA LEU A 35 -6.45 -36.82 31.87
C LEU A 35 -5.29 -37.28 30.99
N LEU A 36 -4.23 -37.84 31.56
CA LEU A 36 -3.10 -38.39 30.79
C LEU A 36 -3.47 -39.73 30.15
N GLN A 37 -4.31 -40.53 30.82
CA GLN A 37 -4.87 -41.74 30.22
C GLN A 37 -5.78 -41.38 29.03
N LYS A 38 -6.68 -40.41 29.20
CA LYS A 38 -7.55 -39.90 28.14
C LYS A 38 -6.73 -39.35 26.96
N MET A 39 -5.68 -38.58 27.25
CA MET A 39 -4.72 -38.11 26.24
C MET A 39 -4.09 -39.28 25.48
N ALA A 40 -3.62 -40.32 26.18
CA ALA A 40 -3.00 -41.49 25.55
C ALA A 40 -4.00 -42.29 24.69
N GLU A 41 -5.27 -42.39 25.12
CA GLU A 41 -6.34 -43.01 24.34
C GLU A 41 -6.64 -42.21 23.05
N GLU A 42 -6.70 -40.87 23.13
CA GLU A 42 -6.87 -40.03 21.93
C GLU A 42 -5.67 -40.13 20.97
N ILE A 43 -4.45 -40.33 21.48
CA ILE A 43 -3.26 -40.60 20.64
C ILE A 43 -3.43 -41.93 19.89
N ILE A 44 -3.94 -42.97 20.56
CA ILE A 44 -4.21 -44.28 19.94
C ILE A 44 -5.27 -44.15 18.84
N ASP A 45 -6.30 -43.34 19.08
CA ASP A 45 -7.39 -43.09 18.13
C ASP A 45 -6.99 -42.12 16.99
N GLY A 46 -5.82 -41.50 17.07
CA GLY A 46 -5.31 -40.55 16.07
C GLY A 46 -5.90 -39.13 16.21
N SER A 47 -6.56 -38.84 17.32
CA SER A 47 -7.18 -37.56 17.67
C SER A 47 -6.18 -36.63 18.39
N TYR A 48 -5.09 -36.28 17.72
CA TYR A 48 -3.98 -35.53 18.33
C TYR A 48 -4.36 -34.14 18.86
N LEU A 49 -5.36 -33.48 18.27
CA LEU A 49 -5.88 -32.22 18.81
C LEU A 49 -6.52 -32.41 20.19
N ASN A 50 -7.34 -33.44 20.37
CA ASN A 50 -7.95 -33.76 21.65
C ASN A 50 -6.91 -34.15 22.69
N ALA A 51 -5.91 -34.93 22.29
CA ALA A 51 -4.77 -35.28 23.14
C ALA A 51 -4.03 -34.02 23.63
N LEU A 52 -3.76 -33.07 22.73
CA LEU A 52 -3.13 -31.80 23.09
C LEU A 52 -4.00 -30.99 24.07
N LEU A 53 -5.31 -30.93 23.87
CA LEU A 53 -6.23 -30.22 24.76
C LEU A 53 -6.30 -30.86 26.16
N ASP A 54 -6.29 -32.19 26.24
CA ASP A 54 -6.24 -32.92 27.51
C ASP A 54 -4.90 -32.69 28.23
N LEU A 55 -3.78 -32.61 27.50
CA LEU A 55 -2.46 -32.26 28.03
C LEU A 55 -2.43 -30.83 28.61
N ILE A 56 -2.95 -29.85 27.86
CA ILE A 56 -3.04 -28.47 28.32
C ILE A 56 -3.91 -28.39 29.57
N GLN A 57 -5.03 -29.11 29.60
CA GLN A 57 -5.89 -29.17 30.77
C GLN A 57 -5.18 -29.78 31.97
N PHE A 58 -4.40 -30.86 31.79
CA PHE A 58 -3.60 -31.44 32.85
C PHE A 58 -2.59 -30.43 33.40
N GLN A 59 -1.80 -29.79 32.55
CA GLN A 59 -0.77 -28.84 32.98
C GLN A 59 -1.33 -27.52 33.55
N SER A 60 -2.57 -27.16 33.23
CA SER A 60 -3.25 -26.03 33.86
C SER A 60 -3.51 -26.21 35.36
N SER A 61 -3.48 -27.46 35.84
CA SER A 61 -3.84 -27.85 37.21
C SER A 61 -2.77 -28.68 37.92
N HIS A 62 -1.78 -29.23 37.20
CA HIS A 62 -0.76 -30.14 37.70
C HIS A 62 0.62 -29.81 37.12
N VAL A 63 1.68 -30.08 37.87
CA VAL A 63 3.06 -29.92 37.40
C VAL A 63 3.49 -31.17 36.65
N TRP A 64 4.11 -31.00 35.48
CA TRP A 64 4.69 -32.10 34.71
C TRP A 64 5.93 -32.65 35.41
N THR A 65 5.96 -33.96 35.72
CA THR A 65 7.12 -34.62 36.35
C THR A 65 7.89 -35.48 35.35
N ALA A 66 9.20 -35.62 35.56
CA ALA A 66 10.11 -36.28 34.62
C ALA A 66 9.83 -37.78 34.36
N ASP A 67 9.01 -38.42 35.20
CA ASP A 67 8.57 -39.81 35.08
C ASP A 67 7.24 -39.97 34.32
N GLN A 68 6.47 -38.89 34.13
CA GLN A 68 5.17 -38.92 33.43
C GLN A 68 5.33 -39.22 31.94
N SER A 69 6.42 -38.76 31.30
CA SER A 69 6.73 -39.12 29.92
C SER A 69 6.89 -40.63 29.75
N ASP A 70 7.63 -41.26 30.66
CA ASP A 70 7.96 -42.69 30.58
C ASP A 70 6.72 -43.55 30.85
N ARG A 71 5.86 -43.09 31.77
CA ARG A 71 4.55 -43.72 32.06
C ARG A 71 3.59 -43.65 30.86
N VAL A 72 3.49 -42.49 30.19
CA VAL A 72 2.64 -42.33 29.00
C VAL A 72 3.13 -43.24 27.86
N LEU A 73 4.44 -43.28 27.62
CA LEU A 73 5.03 -44.16 26.61
C LEU A 73 4.80 -45.64 26.94
N ALA A 74 4.98 -46.04 28.21
CA ALA A 74 4.70 -47.40 28.66
C ALA A 74 3.22 -47.79 28.47
N TYR A 75 2.28 -46.85 28.68
CA TYR A 75 0.85 -47.08 28.42
C TYR A 75 0.54 -47.30 26.93
N LEU A 76 1.15 -46.49 26.05
CA LEU A 76 1.01 -46.62 24.59
C LEU A 76 1.64 -47.93 24.08
N ASP A 77 2.82 -48.29 24.59
CA ASP A 77 3.52 -49.54 24.29
C ASP A 77 2.68 -50.77 24.71
N ALA A 78 2.07 -50.73 25.90
CA ALA A 78 1.18 -51.80 26.37
C ALA A 78 -0.04 -52.02 25.46
N ARG A 79 -0.49 -50.97 24.75
CA ARG A 79 -1.59 -51.00 23.79
C ARG A 79 -1.13 -51.26 22.34
N HIS A 80 0.13 -51.67 22.15
CA HIS A 80 0.73 -52.02 20.85
C HIS A 80 0.87 -50.82 19.89
N VAL A 81 0.96 -49.58 20.41
CA VAL A 81 1.22 -48.37 19.63
C VAL A 81 2.57 -47.78 20.06
N PRO A 82 3.70 -48.35 19.58
CA PRO A 82 5.00 -47.93 20.06
C PRO A 82 5.41 -46.57 19.49
N PHE A 83 5.62 -45.61 20.37
CA PHE A 83 6.16 -44.29 20.05
C PHE A 83 7.45 -44.05 20.82
N THR A 84 8.41 -43.37 20.18
CA THR A 84 9.41 -42.57 20.89
C THR A 84 8.83 -41.17 21.16
N MET A 85 9.31 -40.47 22.19
CA MET A 85 8.88 -39.09 22.45
C MET A 85 9.06 -38.20 21.21
N SER A 86 10.19 -38.33 20.51
CA SER A 86 10.47 -37.63 19.26
C SER A 86 9.51 -37.96 18.12
N SER A 87 9.11 -39.23 17.96
CA SER A 87 8.17 -39.62 16.92
C SER A 87 6.72 -39.22 17.26
N LEU A 88 6.35 -39.23 18.54
CA LEU A 88 5.03 -38.74 18.98
C LEU A 88 4.92 -37.24 18.75
N GLN A 89 5.96 -36.49 19.13
CA GLN A 89 6.04 -35.05 18.87
C GLN A 89 5.92 -34.76 17.37
N ALA A 90 6.70 -35.43 16.52
CA ALA A 90 6.64 -35.25 15.07
C ALA A 90 5.25 -35.61 14.49
N ALA A 91 4.59 -36.64 15.03
CA ALA A 91 3.24 -37.02 14.61
C ALA A 91 2.20 -35.95 15.01
N MET A 92 2.29 -35.42 16.23
CA MET A 92 1.42 -34.35 16.72
C MET A 92 1.62 -33.06 15.92
N GLU A 93 2.86 -32.64 15.70
CA GLU A 93 3.19 -31.42 14.94
C GLU A 93 2.72 -31.53 13.49
N ASN A 94 2.98 -32.64 12.82
CA ASN A 94 2.51 -32.88 11.46
C ASN A 94 0.97 -32.88 11.39
N HIS A 95 0.29 -33.48 12.37
CA HIS A 95 -1.18 -33.44 12.42
C HIS A 95 -1.72 -32.01 12.60
N LEU A 96 -1.14 -31.24 13.52
CA LEU A 96 -1.53 -29.85 13.75
C LEU A 96 -1.26 -28.98 12.52
N GLU A 97 -0.10 -29.13 11.90
CA GLU A 97 0.26 -28.45 10.65
C GLU A 97 -0.70 -28.80 9.51
N GLN A 98 -1.11 -30.07 9.38
CA GLN A 98 -2.14 -30.47 8.43
C GLN A 98 -3.48 -29.78 8.70
N ARG A 99 -3.86 -29.56 9.96
CA ARG A 99 -5.07 -28.81 10.32
C ARG A 99 -4.97 -27.33 10.01
N LEU A 100 -3.78 -26.73 10.08
CA LEU A 100 -3.56 -25.36 9.60
C LEU A 100 -3.80 -25.21 8.10
N HIS A 101 -3.49 -26.25 7.33
CA HIS A 101 -3.72 -26.33 5.89
C HIS A 101 -5.12 -26.85 5.51
N GLN A 102 -5.89 -27.37 6.47
CA GLN A 102 -7.25 -27.90 6.28
C GLN A 102 -8.21 -27.30 7.30
N PRO A 103 -8.45 -25.98 7.25
CA PRO A 103 -9.22 -25.26 8.26
C PRO A 103 -10.67 -25.77 8.41
N GLN A 104 -11.27 -26.33 7.36
CA GLN A 104 -12.59 -26.95 7.41
C GLN A 104 -12.62 -28.19 8.33
N LYS A 105 -11.58 -29.02 8.29
CA LYS A 105 -11.47 -30.17 9.21
C LYS A 105 -11.21 -29.72 10.64
N LEU A 106 -10.47 -28.64 10.83
CA LEU A 106 -10.32 -28.03 12.16
C LEU A 106 -11.67 -27.57 12.72
N LEU A 107 -12.56 -27.01 11.89
CA LEU A 107 -13.93 -26.67 12.29
C LEU A 107 -14.73 -27.91 12.70
N GLU A 108 -14.64 -29.00 11.93
CA GLU A 108 -15.28 -30.28 12.25
C GLU A 108 -14.77 -30.87 13.57
N ASP A 109 -13.45 -30.96 13.76
CA ASP A 109 -12.86 -31.44 15.01
C ASP A 109 -13.35 -30.61 16.22
N LEU A 110 -13.40 -29.27 16.08
CA LEU A 110 -13.87 -28.38 17.15
C LEU A 110 -15.37 -28.54 17.43
N ARG A 111 -16.20 -28.90 16.44
CA ARG A 111 -17.61 -29.23 16.64
C ARG A 111 -17.77 -30.53 17.43
N GLU A 112 -16.91 -31.51 17.19
CA GLU A 112 -16.98 -32.85 17.79
C GLU A 112 -16.33 -32.93 19.19
N THR A 113 -15.44 -32.00 19.55
CA THR A 113 -14.82 -31.97 20.89
C THR A 113 -15.85 -31.99 22.03
N ASP A 114 -15.55 -32.56 23.19
CA ASP A 114 -16.46 -32.45 24.35
C ASP A 114 -16.48 -31.03 24.94
N THR A 115 -17.49 -30.72 25.76
CA THR A 115 -17.68 -29.39 26.36
C THR A 115 -16.45 -28.88 27.12
N GLN A 116 -15.72 -29.76 27.81
CA GLN A 116 -14.56 -29.34 28.59
C GLN A 116 -13.35 -29.06 27.67
N ARG A 117 -13.11 -29.91 26.67
CA ARG A 117 -12.07 -29.68 25.66
C ARG A 117 -12.32 -28.41 24.84
N PHE A 118 -13.57 -28.16 24.45
CA PHE A 118 -13.96 -26.95 23.74
C PHE A 118 -13.64 -25.70 24.56
N ARG A 119 -13.95 -25.68 25.87
CA ARG A 119 -13.58 -24.57 26.77
C ARG A 119 -12.07 -24.36 26.83
N THR A 120 -11.30 -25.44 26.94
CA THR A 120 -9.83 -25.36 26.95
C THR A 120 -9.31 -24.77 25.63
N ALA A 121 -9.83 -25.22 24.48
CA ALA A 121 -9.44 -24.72 23.16
C ALA A 121 -9.73 -23.21 23.02
N MET A 122 -10.94 -22.78 23.36
CA MET A 122 -11.33 -21.36 23.26
C MET A 122 -10.54 -20.47 24.25
N ARG A 123 -10.24 -20.97 25.46
CA ARG A 123 -9.41 -20.23 26.42
C ARG A 123 -7.97 -20.09 25.95
N CYS A 124 -7.38 -21.14 25.37
CA CYS A 124 -6.02 -21.07 24.81
C CYS A 124 -5.89 -19.98 23.73
N LEU A 125 -6.95 -19.74 22.97
CA LEU A 125 -6.98 -18.66 21.98
C LEU A 125 -6.99 -17.26 22.63
N LEU A 126 -7.65 -17.12 23.79
CA LEU A 126 -7.79 -15.86 24.55
C LEU A 126 -6.57 -15.49 25.42
N GLU A 127 -5.73 -16.44 25.80
CA GLU A 127 -4.65 -16.19 26.77
C GLU A 127 -3.47 -15.42 26.16
N ASP A 128 -3.34 -14.12 26.43
CA ASP A 128 -2.19 -13.31 25.93
C ASP A 128 -0.82 -13.70 26.54
N LYS A 129 -0.78 -14.72 27.41
CA LYS A 129 0.45 -15.23 28.03
C LYS A 129 1.21 -16.14 27.08
N LYS A 130 2.54 -16.06 27.09
CA LYS A 130 3.41 -17.09 26.50
C LYS A 130 3.31 -18.36 27.35
N GLY A 131 2.35 -19.22 27.04
CA GLY A 131 2.27 -20.56 27.63
C GLY A 131 3.35 -21.45 27.04
N ARG A 132 4.31 -21.89 27.85
CA ARG A 132 5.27 -22.94 27.47
C ARG A 132 4.90 -24.21 28.24
N LEU A 133 4.69 -25.31 27.52
CA LEU A 133 4.58 -26.63 28.13
C LEU A 133 5.98 -27.23 28.15
N ASP A 134 6.57 -27.37 29.34
CA ASP A 134 7.88 -27.98 29.54
C ASP A 134 7.71 -29.48 29.77
N LEU A 135 8.11 -30.28 28.78
CA LEU A 135 8.07 -31.74 28.78
C LEU A 135 9.49 -32.30 28.89
N LYS A 136 10.32 -31.74 29.80
CA LYS A 136 11.69 -32.16 30.12
C LYS A 136 12.71 -31.87 29.01
N ASP A 137 12.69 -32.64 27.92
CA ASP A 137 13.61 -32.48 26.78
C ASP A 137 12.94 -31.78 25.57
N THR A 138 11.64 -31.49 25.69
CA THR A 138 10.82 -30.84 24.66
C THR A 138 10.06 -29.65 25.25
N ILE A 139 10.09 -28.51 24.57
CA ILE A 139 9.31 -27.32 24.94
C ILE A 139 8.27 -27.07 23.84
N ILE A 140 6.98 -27.14 24.17
CA ILE A 140 5.91 -26.73 23.27
C ILE A 140 5.56 -25.27 23.56
N ASP A 141 5.88 -24.37 22.62
CA ASP A 141 5.52 -22.96 22.71
C ASP A 141 4.09 -22.74 22.17
N LEU A 142 3.12 -22.73 23.07
CA LEU A 142 1.70 -22.51 22.71
C LEU A 142 1.49 -21.11 22.12
N GLY A 143 2.32 -20.15 22.49
CA GLY A 143 2.27 -18.79 21.94
C GLY A 143 2.60 -18.80 20.45
N GLU A 144 3.64 -19.53 20.05
CA GLU A 144 4.02 -19.69 18.65
C GLU A 144 2.98 -20.48 17.86
N ILE A 145 2.51 -21.63 18.37
CA ILE A 145 1.49 -22.44 17.70
C ILE A 145 0.23 -21.62 17.45
N ARG A 146 -0.21 -20.85 18.46
CA ARG A 146 -1.34 -19.94 18.32
C ARG A 146 -1.07 -18.86 17.27
N GLN A 147 0.12 -18.26 17.28
CA GLN A 147 0.45 -17.22 16.29
C GLN A 147 0.45 -17.78 14.87
N GLN A 148 1.04 -18.96 14.65
CA GLN A 148 1.02 -19.65 13.36
C GLN A 148 -0.41 -20.00 12.95
N ALA A 149 -1.24 -20.47 13.89
CA ALA A 149 -2.64 -20.79 13.63
C ALA A 149 -3.46 -19.57 13.20
N LEU A 150 -3.37 -18.46 13.95
CA LEU A 150 -4.10 -17.23 13.65
C LEU A 150 -3.62 -16.51 12.38
N GLN A 151 -2.38 -16.78 11.95
CA GLN A 151 -1.83 -16.30 10.67
C GLN A 151 -2.11 -17.24 9.49
N SER A 152 -2.60 -18.46 9.73
CA SER A 152 -2.93 -19.41 8.67
C SER A 152 -4.26 -19.04 8.01
N PRO A 153 -4.33 -18.95 6.67
CA PRO A 153 -5.58 -18.66 5.97
C PRO A 153 -6.71 -19.63 6.31
N GLY A 154 -7.92 -19.10 6.49
CA GLY A 154 -9.11 -19.88 6.81
C GLY A 154 -9.27 -20.32 8.27
N VAL A 155 -8.20 -20.40 9.08
CA VAL A 155 -8.31 -20.81 10.50
C VAL A 155 -9.18 -19.83 11.30
N ASN A 156 -8.96 -18.53 11.12
CA ASN A 156 -9.80 -17.51 11.78
C ASN A 156 -11.28 -17.62 11.37
N ARG A 157 -11.58 -18.08 10.15
CA ARG A 157 -12.96 -18.31 9.72
C ARG A 157 -13.56 -19.52 10.43
N SER A 158 -12.82 -20.62 10.56
CA SER A 158 -13.26 -21.78 11.34
C SER A 158 -13.56 -21.41 12.80
N LEU A 159 -12.66 -20.63 13.42
CA LEU A 159 -12.85 -20.14 14.79
C LEU A 159 -14.07 -19.21 14.89
N PHE A 160 -14.31 -18.36 13.88
CA PHE A 160 -15.47 -17.47 13.86
C PHE A 160 -16.78 -18.26 13.80
N LEU A 161 -16.88 -19.22 12.88
CA LEU A 161 -18.08 -20.05 12.71
C LEU A 161 -18.37 -20.90 13.94
N VAL A 162 -17.37 -21.56 14.52
CA VAL A 162 -17.57 -22.39 15.72
C VAL A 162 -17.96 -21.55 16.93
N THR A 163 -17.50 -20.29 16.98
CA THR A 163 -17.89 -19.36 18.04
C THR A 163 -19.38 -19.03 17.96
N LEU A 164 -19.90 -18.74 16.77
CA LEU A 164 -21.34 -18.52 16.57
C LEU A 164 -22.18 -19.77 16.83
N GLU A 165 -21.70 -20.94 16.43
CA GLU A 165 -22.45 -22.20 16.51
C GLU A 165 -22.52 -22.76 17.93
N ARG A 166 -21.42 -22.68 18.69
CA ARG A 166 -21.25 -23.47 19.92
C ARG A 166 -20.85 -22.67 21.14
N CYS A 167 -20.11 -21.56 20.99
CA CYS A 167 -19.59 -20.84 22.15
C CYS A 167 -20.72 -20.38 23.09
N PHE A 168 -21.76 -19.76 22.55
CA PHE A 168 -22.89 -19.26 23.34
C PHE A 168 -23.71 -20.34 24.05
N GLN A 169 -23.51 -21.62 23.70
CA GLN A 169 -24.12 -22.76 24.37
C GLN A 169 -23.26 -23.28 25.55
N VAL A 170 -21.96 -22.97 25.55
CA VAL A 170 -20.95 -23.62 26.41
C VAL A 170 -20.25 -22.67 27.38
N LEU A 171 -20.03 -21.42 26.96
CA LEU A 171 -19.33 -20.35 27.68
C LEU A 171 -20.28 -19.19 27.98
N THR A 172 -19.82 -18.22 28.79
CA THR A 172 -20.61 -17.02 29.05
C THR A 172 -20.71 -16.14 27.80
N SER A 173 -21.82 -15.42 27.63
CA SER A 173 -22.01 -14.52 26.50
C SER A 173 -20.94 -13.44 26.41
N LEU A 174 -20.37 -13.01 27.54
CA LEU A 174 -19.26 -12.05 27.56
C LEU A 174 -17.96 -12.64 26.99
N GLU A 175 -17.58 -13.86 27.39
CA GLU A 175 -16.40 -14.56 26.84
C GLU A 175 -16.54 -14.77 25.33
N CYS A 176 -17.73 -15.17 24.86
CA CYS A 176 -17.97 -15.39 23.43
C CYS A 176 -17.92 -14.09 22.61
N VAL A 177 -18.44 -12.98 23.16
CA VAL A 177 -18.34 -11.66 22.52
C VAL A 177 -16.88 -11.18 22.46
N GLU A 178 -16.06 -11.46 23.48
CA GLU A 178 -14.63 -11.15 23.44
C GLU A 178 -13.92 -11.91 22.32
N ILE A 179 -14.19 -13.22 22.19
CA ILE A 179 -13.63 -14.06 21.13
C ILE A 179 -14.07 -13.55 19.75
N LEU A 180 -15.38 -13.32 19.54
CA LEU A 180 -15.90 -12.76 18.30
C LEU A 180 -15.23 -11.41 17.99
N GLY A 181 -15.08 -10.55 19.00
CA GLY A 181 -14.41 -9.26 18.85
C GLY A 181 -12.96 -9.37 18.40
N ARG A 182 -12.19 -10.34 18.92
CA ARG A 182 -10.82 -10.59 18.46
C ARG A 182 -10.78 -11.11 17.02
N LEU A 183 -11.63 -12.07 16.69
CA LEU A 183 -11.67 -12.69 15.35
C LEU A 183 -12.12 -11.72 14.26
N LEU A 184 -13.15 -10.91 14.55
CA LEU A 184 -13.63 -9.88 13.65
C LEU A 184 -12.60 -8.78 13.43
N ARG A 185 -11.86 -8.37 14.47
CA ARG A 185 -10.73 -7.44 14.31
C ARG A 185 -9.59 -8.04 13.50
N ALA A 186 -9.26 -9.31 13.74
CA ALA A 186 -8.22 -10.03 13.00
C ALA A 186 -8.56 -10.22 11.51
N SER A 187 -9.85 -10.28 11.16
CA SER A 187 -10.32 -10.37 9.77
C SER A 187 -10.70 -9.02 9.16
N SER A 188 -10.47 -7.90 9.86
CA SER A 188 -10.94 -6.58 9.44
C SER A 188 -12.44 -6.55 9.09
N GLY A 189 -13.26 -7.26 9.86
CA GLY A 189 -14.71 -7.35 9.64
C GLY A 189 -15.14 -8.17 8.42
N SER A 190 -14.23 -8.76 7.63
CA SER A 190 -14.59 -9.48 6.39
C SER A 190 -15.51 -10.69 6.58
N PHE A 191 -15.62 -11.22 7.81
CA PHE A 191 -16.52 -12.33 8.14
C PHE A 191 -17.95 -11.87 8.44
N LEU A 192 -18.20 -10.58 8.63
CA LEU A 192 -19.54 -10.02 8.73
C LEU A 192 -20.11 -9.93 7.32
N GLN A 193 -20.63 -11.03 6.80
CA GLN A 193 -21.42 -11.04 5.58
C GLN A 193 -22.92 -11.02 5.91
N PRO A 194 -23.79 -10.48 5.03
CA PRO A 194 -25.22 -10.32 5.33
C PRO A 194 -25.96 -11.62 5.70
N ASP A 195 -25.54 -12.76 5.15
CA ASP A 195 -26.08 -14.09 5.47
C ASP A 195 -25.61 -14.61 6.83
N LEU A 196 -24.42 -14.19 7.29
CA LEU A 196 -23.88 -14.57 8.59
C LEU A 196 -24.38 -13.67 9.72
N THR A 197 -24.82 -12.44 9.42
CA THR A 197 -25.43 -11.55 10.43
C THR A 197 -26.73 -12.11 10.98
N ASP A 198 -27.48 -12.88 10.20
CA ASP A 198 -28.69 -13.57 10.66
C ASP A 198 -28.40 -14.66 11.72
N ARG A 199 -27.14 -15.13 11.79
CA ARG A 199 -26.68 -16.13 12.76
C ARG A 199 -26.16 -15.49 14.06
N LEU A 200 -26.15 -14.16 14.16
CA LEU A 200 -25.78 -13.47 15.39
C LEU A 200 -26.83 -13.77 16.49
N PRO A 201 -26.40 -13.91 17.75
CA PRO A 201 -27.30 -14.20 18.86
C PRO A 201 -28.34 -13.07 19.03
N GLN A 202 -29.62 -13.41 19.10
CA GLN A 202 -30.70 -12.43 19.29
C GLN A 202 -30.92 -12.09 20.77
N ASP A 203 -30.70 -13.05 21.68
CA ASP A 203 -30.92 -12.91 23.12
C ASP A 203 -29.61 -12.66 23.87
N LEU A 204 -29.04 -11.46 23.72
CA LEU A 204 -27.86 -11.04 24.47
C LEU A 204 -28.23 -10.27 25.74
N ARG A 205 -27.49 -10.51 26.83
CA ARG A 205 -27.52 -9.62 28.00
C ARG A 205 -27.00 -8.24 27.60
N GLU A 206 -27.47 -7.21 28.29
CA GLU A 206 -27.18 -5.80 27.98
C GLU A 206 -25.68 -5.51 27.84
N ASP A 207 -24.83 -5.96 28.77
CA ASP A 207 -23.38 -5.75 28.70
C ASP A 207 -22.72 -6.44 27.50
N ALA A 208 -23.15 -7.67 27.18
CA ALA A 208 -22.63 -8.43 26.05
C ALA A 208 -23.06 -7.81 24.71
N PHE A 209 -24.29 -7.32 24.64
CA PHE A 209 -24.80 -6.57 23.49
C PHE A 209 -24.02 -5.27 23.30
N LYS A 210 -23.87 -4.46 24.35
CA LYS A 210 -23.09 -3.20 24.32
C LYS A 210 -21.64 -3.44 23.86
N ASN A 211 -20.98 -4.48 24.36
CA ASN A 211 -19.61 -4.83 23.96
C ASN A 211 -19.52 -5.27 22.49
N LEU A 212 -20.47 -6.05 21.99
CA LEU A 212 -20.49 -6.47 20.60
C LEU A 212 -20.81 -5.30 19.66
N SER A 213 -21.75 -4.42 20.03
CA SER A 213 -22.04 -3.18 19.30
C SER A 213 -20.81 -2.28 19.21
N ALA A 214 -19.99 -2.20 20.27
CA ALA A 214 -18.72 -1.47 20.24
C ALA A 214 -17.72 -2.07 19.23
N VAL A 215 -17.60 -3.40 19.15
CA VAL A 215 -16.78 -4.07 18.12
C VAL A 215 -17.28 -3.72 16.71
N PHE A 216 -18.59 -3.76 16.47
CA PHE A 216 -19.15 -3.42 15.17
C PHE A 216 -18.91 -1.94 14.81
N LYS A 217 -19.03 -1.05 15.78
CA LYS A 217 -18.67 0.36 15.61
C LYS A 217 -17.21 0.53 15.18
N ASP A 218 -16.27 -0.17 15.83
CA ASP A 218 -14.83 -0.13 15.50
C ASP A 218 -14.53 -0.64 14.08
N LEU A 219 -15.36 -1.57 13.57
CA LEU A 219 -15.14 -2.25 12.28
C LEU A 219 -15.99 -1.69 11.14
N TYR A 220 -16.89 -0.75 11.41
CA TYR A 220 -17.85 -0.21 10.43
C TYR A 220 -17.18 0.11 9.09
N ASP A 221 -16.10 0.87 9.12
CA ASP A 221 -15.38 1.36 7.94
C ASP A 221 -14.61 0.28 7.16
N GLN A 222 -14.44 -0.91 7.74
CA GLN A 222 -13.75 -2.05 7.13
C GLN A 222 -14.74 -3.06 6.52
N THR A 223 -16.04 -2.90 6.79
CA THR A 223 -17.11 -3.79 6.29
C THR A 223 -17.80 -3.23 5.06
N SER A 224 -18.44 -4.10 4.27
CA SER A 224 -19.21 -3.69 3.10
C SER A 224 -20.50 -2.96 3.50
N ALA A 225 -21.02 -2.08 2.64
CA ALA A 225 -22.27 -1.34 2.82
C ALA A 225 -23.46 -2.27 3.09
N HIS A 226 -23.54 -3.41 2.40
CA HIS A 226 -24.56 -4.42 2.70
C HIS A 226 -24.43 -4.98 4.11
N SER A 227 -23.20 -5.26 4.55
CA SER A 227 -22.93 -5.80 5.89
C SER A 227 -23.20 -4.75 6.97
N GLN A 228 -22.87 -3.48 6.70
CA GLN A 228 -23.23 -2.35 7.55
C GLN A 228 -24.75 -2.29 7.73
N ARG A 229 -25.52 -2.39 6.65
CA ARG A 229 -26.99 -2.40 6.74
C ARG A 229 -27.53 -3.62 7.49
N ALA A 230 -26.98 -4.81 7.25
CA ALA A 230 -27.44 -6.03 7.91
C ALA A 230 -27.16 -6.00 9.43
N VAL A 231 -25.98 -5.52 9.84
CA VAL A 231 -25.65 -5.29 11.26
C VAL A 231 -26.57 -4.24 11.87
N TYR A 232 -26.84 -3.14 11.16
CA TYR A 232 -27.81 -2.14 11.61
C TYR A 232 -29.19 -2.77 11.86
N SER A 233 -29.72 -3.54 10.90
CA SER A 233 -31.00 -4.24 11.05
C SER A 233 -31.03 -5.16 12.27
N TRP A 234 -29.96 -5.93 12.49
CA TRP A 234 -29.82 -6.77 13.68
C TRP A 234 -29.82 -5.95 14.99
N MET A 235 -29.05 -4.86 15.05
CA MET A 235 -29.01 -3.97 16.22
C MET A 235 -30.39 -3.36 16.51
N THR A 236 -31.08 -2.87 15.47
CA THR A 236 -32.40 -2.27 15.62
C THR A 236 -33.47 -3.28 16.07
N GLY A 237 -33.39 -4.54 15.62
CA GLY A 237 -34.33 -5.58 16.06
C GLY A 237 -34.29 -5.82 17.57
N ILE A 238 -33.09 -5.86 18.16
CA ILE A 238 -32.90 -5.99 19.61
C ILE A 238 -33.35 -4.71 20.34
N LEU A 239 -32.94 -3.53 19.85
CA LEU A 239 -33.25 -2.24 20.47
C LEU A 239 -34.73 -1.86 20.42
N GLN A 240 -35.48 -2.34 19.42
CA GLN A 240 -36.93 -2.11 19.31
C GLN A 240 -37.72 -3.05 20.20
N THR A 241 -37.29 -4.31 20.33
CA THR A 241 -37.95 -5.31 21.19
C THR A 241 -37.88 -4.94 22.67
N SER A 242 -36.82 -4.21 23.08
CA SER A 242 -36.69 -3.71 24.46
C SER A 242 -37.54 -2.46 24.76
N SER A 243 -38.18 -1.83 23.75
CA SER A 243 -39.11 -0.72 23.95
C SER A 243 -40.55 -1.20 24.04
N ASN A 244 -41.20 -1.01 25.20
CA ASN A 244 -42.65 -1.19 25.38
C ASN A 244 -43.47 -0.08 24.69
N ALA A 245 -43.10 0.34 23.48
CA ALA A 245 -43.83 1.36 22.74
C ALA A 245 -45.05 0.71 22.06
N THR A 246 -46.21 0.79 22.70
CA THR A 246 -47.49 0.28 22.16
C THR A 246 -48.20 1.27 21.23
N ASP A 247 -47.58 2.41 20.90
CA ASP A 247 -48.18 3.51 20.15
C ASP A 247 -47.26 3.94 18.99
N ASP A 248 -47.72 3.80 17.74
CA ASP A 248 -46.96 4.05 16.50
C ASP A 248 -46.50 5.52 16.34
N CYS A 249 -46.96 6.42 17.21
CA CYS A 249 -46.61 7.84 17.24
C CYS A 249 -45.33 8.17 18.02
N VAL A 250 -44.81 7.28 18.88
CA VAL A 250 -43.63 7.56 19.71
C VAL A 250 -42.39 6.88 19.13
N SER A 251 -41.37 7.66 18.81
CA SER A 251 -40.08 7.12 18.33
C SER A 251 -39.48 6.15 19.34
N TRP A 252 -38.98 5.02 18.85
CA TRP A 252 -38.28 4.05 19.69
C TRP A 252 -36.87 4.52 20.08
N VAL A 253 -36.36 5.57 19.44
CA VAL A 253 -35.00 6.09 19.57
C VAL A 253 -34.90 7.01 20.79
N SER A 254 -34.16 6.57 21.81
CA SER A 254 -33.77 7.37 22.98
C SER A 254 -32.29 7.77 22.90
N ALA A 255 -31.85 8.67 23.80
CA ALA A 255 -30.45 9.05 23.91
C ALA A 255 -29.52 7.84 24.12
N GLU A 256 -29.91 6.89 24.98
CA GLU A 256 -29.14 5.65 25.21
C GLU A 256 -29.00 4.81 23.94
N LYS A 257 -30.07 4.67 23.17
CA LYS A 257 -30.05 3.88 21.94
C LYS A 257 -29.21 4.54 20.85
N LEU A 258 -29.20 5.88 20.77
CA LEU A 258 -28.27 6.61 19.91
C LEU A 258 -26.81 6.30 20.29
N TRP A 259 -26.46 6.28 21.59
CA TRP A 259 -25.10 5.90 22.04
C TRP A 259 -24.71 4.48 21.62
N ILE A 260 -25.65 3.53 21.74
CA ILE A 260 -25.41 2.13 21.36
C ILE A 260 -25.24 2.01 19.84
N LEU A 261 -26.08 2.67 19.04
CA LEU A 261 -25.95 2.69 17.58
C LEU A 261 -24.60 3.26 17.13
N GLY A 262 -24.10 4.28 17.84
CA GLY A 262 -22.79 4.85 17.54
C GLY A 262 -22.71 5.32 16.09
N ARG A 263 -21.77 4.74 15.34
CA ARG A 263 -21.55 5.00 13.91
C ARG A 263 -22.75 4.62 13.04
N TYR A 264 -23.53 3.61 13.43
CA TYR A 264 -24.66 3.09 12.65
C TYR A 264 -25.88 4.00 12.63
N MET A 265 -25.88 5.10 13.38
CA MET A 265 -26.96 6.10 13.34
C MET A 265 -27.15 6.72 11.95
N VAL A 266 -26.14 6.69 11.08
CA VAL A 266 -26.24 7.15 9.69
C VAL A 266 -27.22 6.32 8.84
N HIS A 267 -27.69 5.18 9.35
CA HIS A 267 -28.71 4.36 8.72
C HIS A 267 -30.13 4.60 9.26
N LEU A 268 -30.29 5.51 10.23
CA LEU A 268 -31.63 5.90 10.68
C LEU A 268 -32.40 6.53 9.52
N PRO A 269 -33.65 6.10 9.27
CA PRO A 269 -34.46 6.72 8.24
C PRO A 269 -34.83 8.14 8.66
N PHE A 270 -34.94 9.02 7.67
CA PHE A 270 -35.26 10.44 7.87
C PHE A 270 -36.51 10.62 8.74
N GLU A 271 -37.56 9.84 8.48
CA GLU A 271 -38.83 9.91 9.21
C GLU A 271 -38.67 9.55 10.69
N GLU A 272 -37.76 8.63 11.02
CA GLU A 272 -37.52 8.25 12.42
C GLU A 272 -36.73 9.34 13.14
N ILE A 273 -35.75 9.98 12.49
CA ILE A 273 -35.00 11.10 13.06
C ILE A 273 -35.95 12.25 13.43
N MET A 274 -36.90 12.57 12.54
CA MET A 274 -37.88 13.63 12.80
C MET A 274 -38.87 13.29 13.93
N LYS A 275 -39.06 12.01 14.25
CA LYS A 275 -39.93 11.54 15.34
C LYS A 275 -39.24 11.47 16.71
N ILE A 276 -37.91 11.46 16.80
CA ILE A 276 -37.15 11.44 18.08
C ILE A 276 -37.71 12.52 19.00
N SER A 277 -37.95 12.32 20.30
CA SER A 277 -38.51 13.42 21.11
C SER A 277 -37.50 14.57 21.32
N PRO A 278 -37.94 15.85 21.45
CA PRO A 278 -37.01 16.96 21.70
C PRO A 278 -36.23 16.82 23.01
N VAL A 279 -36.80 16.10 23.98
CA VAL A 279 -36.16 15.80 25.26
C VAL A 279 -35.04 14.78 25.07
N GLU A 280 -35.29 13.70 24.33
CA GLU A 280 -34.30 12.65 24.09
C GLU A 280 -33.13 13.14 23.25
N ILE A 281 -33.37 13.91 22.17
CA ILE A 281 -32.28 14.51 21.38
C ILE A 281 -31.50 15.53 22.19
N GLY A 282 -32.18 16.30 23.05
CA GLY A 282 -31.56 17.23 23.98
C GLY A 282 -30.67 16.50 24.99
N LEU A 283 -31.12 15.36 25.53
CA LEU A 283 -30.31 14.52 26.41
C LEU A 283 -29.08 13.98 25.66
N PHE A 284 -29.24 13.49 24.43
CA PHE A 284 -28.12 13.02 23.61
C PHE A 284 -27.04 14.10 23.41
N ILE A 285 -27.43 15.31 23.00
CA ILE A 285 -26.50 16.44 22.82
C ILE A 285 -25.98 17.01 24.15
N SER A 286 -26.69 16.80 25.26
CA SER A 286 -26.29 17.35 26.56
C SER A 286 -25.00 16.75 27.14
N TYR A 287 -24.67 15.50 26.77
CA TYR A 287 -23.48 14.79 27.26
C TYR A 287 -22.23 15.11 26.44
N ASP A 288 -21.08 15.26 27.11
CA ASP A 288 -19.78 15.52 26.46
C ASP A 288 -19.33 14.42 25.50
N ASN A 289 -19.93 13.23 25.57
CA ASN A 289 -19.63 12.14 24.64
C ASN A 289 -20.26 12.34 23.25
N ALA A 290 -21.15 13.33 23.08
CA ALA A 290 -21.92 13.56 21.84
C ALA A 290 -21.01 13.94 20.70
N THR A 291 -20.10 14.87 20.98
CA THR A 291 -19.06 15.28 20.05
C THR A 291 -18.27 14.07 19.58
N LYS A 292 -17.77 13.22 20.48
CA LYS A 292 -16.97 12.04 20.11
C LYS A 292 -17.71 11.06 19.21
N GLN A 293 -19.02 10.93 19.38
CA GLN A 293 -19.82 10.05 18.54
C GLN A 293 -20.14 10.67 17.19
N LEU A 294 -20.56 11.94 17.17
CA LEU A 294 -20.85 12.69 15.96
C LEU A 294 -19.58 12.99 15.15
N ASP A 295 -18.40 12.94 15.76
CA ASP A 295 -17.11 12.98 15.06
C ASP A 295 -16.80 11.67 14.32
N THR A 296 -17.58 10.60 14.54
CA THR A 296 -17.42 9.36 13.79
C THR A 296 -18.30 9.30 12.55
N VAL A 297 -19.30 10.19 12.36
CA VAL A 297 -20.32 10.04 11.29
C VAL A 297 -19.88 10.48 9.88
N TYR A 298 -18.74 9.99 9.38
CA TYR A 298 -18.09 10.48 8.15
C TYR A 298 -18.92 10.42 6.86
N ASP A 299 -19.88 9.51 6.75
CA ASP A 299 -20.72 9.28 5.55
C ASP A 299 -22.19 9.63 5.77
N ILE A 300 -22.47 10.47 6.77
CA ILE A 300 -23.80 11.06 6.91
C ILE A 300 -24.14 11.89 5.67
N SER A 301 -25.34 11.73 5.13
CA SER A 301 -25.81 12.52 3.99
C SER A 301 -26.29 13.91 4.44
N PRO A 302 -26.29 14.91 3.55
CA PRO A 302 -26.81 16.24 3.87
C PRO A 302 -28.22 16.22 4.44
N GLU A 303 -29.11 15.38 3.89
CA GLU A 303 -30.51 15.30 4.30
C GLU A 303 -30.64 14.76 5.74
N LEU A 304 -29.87 13.72 6.08
CA LEU A 304 -29.89 13.16 7.44
C LEU A 304 -29.24 14.12 8.43
N ALA A 305 -28.15 14.79 8.05
CA ALA A 305 -27.49 15.77 8.89
C ALA A 305 -28.41 16.96 9.21
N GLN A 306 -29.14 17.47 8.21
CA GLN A 306 -30.14 18.52 8.39
C GLN A 306 -31.29 18.07 9.29
N ALA A 307 -31.80 16.84 9.11
CA ALA A 307 -32.83 16.29 10.01
C ALA A 307 -32.37 16.27 11.47
N PHE A 308 -31.12 15.89 11.75
CA PHE A 308 -30.57 15.97 13.10
C PHE A 308 -30.44 17.41 13.59
N LEU A 309 -29.92 18.33 12.77
CA LEU A 309 -29.78 19.75 13.14
C LEU A 309 -31.13 20.40 13.46
N GLU A 310 -32.15 20.18 12.63
CA GLU A 310 -33.54 20.61 12.87
C GLU A 310 -34.08 20.02 14.17
N ARG A 311 -33.81 18.73 14.43
CA ARG A 311 -34.32 18.11 15.64
C ARG A 311 -33.65 18.65 16.89
N ILE A 312 -32.34 18.90 16.85
CA ILE A 312 -31.62 19.52 17.96
C ILE A 312 -32.10 20.97 18.16
N SER A 313 -32.38 21.73 17.09
CA SER A 313 -32.88 23.11 17.20
C SER A 313 -34.28 23.17 17.81
N SER A 314 -35.08 22.11 17.65
CA SER A 314 -36.39 21.96 18.30
C SER A 314 -36.33 21.61 19.81
N SER A 315 -35.14 21.34 20.35
CA SER A 315 -34.91 21.10 21.77
C SER A 315 -34.62 22.40 22.55
N ASN A 316 -34.08 22.32 23.77
CA ASN A 316 -33.66 23.49 24.55
C ASN A 316 -32.29 24.05 24.12
N PHE A 317 -31.68 23.53 23.06
CA PHE A 317 -30.39 23.98 22.52
C PHE A 317 -30.56 24.96 21.36
N SER A 318 -29.90 26.12 21.44
CA SER A 318 -29.82 27.07 20.32
C SER A 318 -28.63 26.74 19.43
N MET A 319 -28.85 26.68 18.11
CA MET A 319 -27.81 26.44 17.09
C MET A 319 -26.81 27.60 16.97
N ARG A 320 -27.13 28.78 17.53
CA ARG A 320 -26.24 29.96 17.55
C ARG A 320 -25.37 30.03 18.82
N ASN A 321 -25.63 29.16 19.80
CA ASN A 321 -24.84 29.11 21.03
C ASN A 321 -23.53 28.34 20.79
N THR A 322 -22.39 28.97 21.10
CA THR A 322 -21.04 28.40 21.00
C THR A 322 -20.92 27.03 21.66
N SER A 323 -21.52 26.82 22.84
CA SER A 323 -21.47 25.53 23.54
C SER A 323 -22.20 24.41 22.77
N THR A 324 -23.30 24.74 22.08
CA THR A 324 -24.00 23.81 21.20
C THR A 324 -23.14 23.48 19.99
N ILE A 325 -22.53 24.48 19.35
CA ILE A 325 -21.69 24.30 18.16
C ILE A 325 -20.53 23.33 18.43
N HIS A 326 -19.87 23.44 19.60
CA HIS A 326 -18.83 22.48 20.02
C HIS A 326 -19.33 21.03 20.21
N ARG A 327 -20.64 20.84 20.38
CA ARG A 327 -21.27 19.52 20.59
C ARG A 327 -21.77 18.86 19.30
N LEU A 328 -21.82 19.58 18.19
CA LEU A 328 -22.41 19.10 16.93
C LEU A 328 -21.57 18.05 16.19
N GLY A 329 -20.32 17.80 16.60
CA GLY A 329 -19.45 16.87 15.86
C GLY A 329 -19.35 17.23 14.37
N LEU A 330 -19.46 16.26 13.47
CA LEU A 330 -19.46 16.49 12.01
C LEU A 330 -20.75 17.12 11.47
N LEU A 331 -21.82 17.27 12.27
CA LEU A 331 -23.03 17.95 11.80
C LEU A 331 -22.77 19.42 11.48
N VAL A 332 -21.74 20.03 12.07
CA VAL A 332 -21.33 21.41 11.76
C VAL A 332 -21.00 21.63 10.28
N CYS A 333 -20.63 20.57 9.57
CA CYS A 333 -20.30 20.62 8.14
C CYS A 333 -21.50 20.86 7.23
N PHE A 334 -22.72 20.78 7.79
CA PHE A 334 -24.00 20.95 7.09
C PHE A 334 -24.82 22.09 7.70
N TYR A 335 -24.16 23.03 8.39
CA TYR A 335 -24.81 24.19 8.99
C TYR A 335 -25.43 25.10 7.92
N ASP A 336 -26.67 25.52 8.13
CA ASP A 336 -27.49 26.24 7.15
C ASP A 336 -28.03 27.60 7.62
N ASP A 337 -28.14 27.85 8.94
CA ASP A 337 -28.61 29.13 9.53
C ASP A 337 -27.55 30.25 9.43
N LEU A 338 -27.25 30.70 8.20
CA LEU A 338 -26.28 31.77 7.93
C LEU A 338 -26.87 33.19 8.06
N GLU A 339 -28.18 33.34 8.13
CA GLU A 339 -28.84 34.65 8.13
C GLU A 339 -28.59 35.41 9.44
N LEU A 340 -28.06 36.64 9.33
CA LEU A 340 -27.75 37.51 10.49
C LEU A 340 -26.78 36.84 11.49
N LEU A 341 -25.85 36.03 10.99
CA LEU A 341 -24.81 35.39 11.78
C LEU A 341 -23.71 36.41 12.13
N ASP A 342 -23.32 36.48 13.40
CA ASP A 342 -22.23 37.35 13.86
C ASP A 342 -20.85 36.77 13.49
N ALA A 343 -19.88 37.65 13.21
CA ALA A 343 -18.53 37.28 12.83
C ALA A 343 -17.83 36.39 13.86
N ALA A 344 -18.08 36.60 15.17
CA ALA A 344 -17.52 35.75 16.22
C ALA A 344 -18.08 34.32 16.18
N VAL A 345 -19.37 34.15 15.86
CA VAL A 345 -20.00 32.83 15.71
C VAL A 345 -19.52 32.16 14.43
N ALA A 346 -19.34 32.90 13.34
CA ALA A 346 -18.75 32.39 12.10
C ALA A 346 -17.33 31.85 12.34
N GLN A 347 -16.48 32.56 13.10
CA GLN A 347 -15.14 32.09 13.49
C GLN A 347 -15.18 30.78 14.31
N VAL A 348 -16.13 30.65 15.24
CA VAL A 348 -16.35 29.40 16.00
C VAL A 348 -16.76 28.25 15.08
N LEU A 349 -17.66 28.50 14.13
CA LEU A 349 -18.09 27.50 13.15
C LEU A 349 -16.91 27.06 12.27
N LEU A 350 -16.15 28.00 11.71
CA LEU A 350 -14.95 27.71 10.92
C LEU A 350 -13.95 26.86 11.71
N HIS A 351 -13.71 27.18 12.98
CA HIS A 351 -12.86 26.37 13.85
C HIS A 351 -13.41 24.96 14.08
N GLN A 352 -14.72 24.81 14.26
CA GLN A 352 -15.33 23.48 14.35
C GLN A 352 -15.36 22.74 13.02
N MET A 353 -15.24 23.41 11.87
CA MET A 353 -15.27 22.77 10.56
C MET A 353 -13.92 22.13 10.13
N ILE A 354 -12.86 22.20 10.95
CA ILE A 354 -11.59 21.51 10.66
C ILE A 354 -11.81 20.00 10.46
N LYS A 355 -12.67 19.39 11.28
CA LYS A 355 -13.04 17.98 11.21
C LYS A 355 -13.81 17.61 9.94
N CYS A 356 -14.35 18.56 9.17
CA CYS A 356 -15.08 18.27 7.94
C CYS A 356 -14.21 17.62 6.85
N SER A 357 -12.89 17.75 6.96
CA SER A 357 -11.92 16.98 6.16
C SER A 357 -12.10 15.45 6.28
N GLN A 358 -12.72 14.96 7.36
CA GLN A 358 -12.98 13.55 7.59
C GLN A 358 -14.22 13.02 6.83
N LEU A 359 -15.06 13.90 6.26
CA LEU A 359 -16.27 13.48 5.53
C LEU A 359 -15.93 12.72 4.25
N ARG A 360 -16.66 11.62 4.04
CA ARG A 360 -16.60 10.71 2.90
C ARG A 360 -17.56 11.17 1.80
N GLY A 361 -17.35 12.38 1.29
CA GLY A 361 -18.18 13.00 0.26
C GLY A 361 -18.55 14.44 0.59
N PHE A 362 -19.31 15.08 -0.28
CA PHE A 362 -19.91 16.42 -0.07
C PHE A 362 -18.90 17.55 0.21
N GLN A 363 -17.61 17.32 -0.05
CA GLN A 363 -16.54 18.28 0.23
C GLN A 363 -16.74 19.60 -0.52
N ALA A 364 -17.36 19.57 -1.71
CA ALA A 364 -17.68 20.78 -2.46
C ALA A 364 -18.68 21.69 -1.71
N GLY A 365 -19.74 21.10 -1.13
CA GLY A 365 -20.69 21.81 -0.27
C GLY A 365 -20.03 22.35 1.01
N VAL A 366 -19.12 21.58 1.61
CA VAL A 366 -18.32 22.03 2.77
C VAL A 366 -17.44 23.24 2.39
N GLN A 367 -16.75 23.19 1.25
CA GLN A 367 -15.91 24.31 0.80
C GLN A 367 -16.75 25.55 0.50
N LYS A 368 -17.93 25.39 -0.11
CA LYS A 368 -18.88 26.49 -0.31
C LYS A 368 -19.34 27.10 1.02
N LEU A 369 -19.68 26.27 2.01
CA LEU A 369 -20.05 26.73 3.34
C LEU A 369 -18.88 27.46 4.03
N LYS A 370 -17.65 26.93 3.93
CA LYS A 370 -16.45 27.59 4.45
C LYS A 370 -16.21 28.95 3.78
N ALA A 371 -16.39 29.05 2.46
CA ALA A 371 -16.26 30.32 1.75
C ALA A 371 -17.28 31.35 2.24
N ASN A 372 -18.55 30.98 2.36
CA ASN A 372 -19.59 31.87 2.89
C ASN A 372 -19.30 32.32 4.33
N LEU A 373 -18.87 31.39 5.19
CA LEU A 373 -18.52 31.71 6.58
C LEU A 373 -17.26 32.56 6.69
N LEU A 374 -16.30 32.39 5.77
CA LEU A 374 -15.10 33.21 5.68
C LEU A 374 -15.45 34.65 5.30
N ASP A 375 -16.39 34.85 4.37
CA ASP A 375 -16.89 36.19 4.01
C ASP A 375 -17.56 36.88 5.21
N ILE A 376 -18.41 36.16 5.96
CA ILE A 376 -19.05 36.68 7.19
C ILE A 376 -18.02 36.95 8.29
N ALA A 377 -17.07 36.04 8.51
CA ALA A 377 -16.05 36.16 9.56
C ALA A 377 -15.07 37.32 9.32
N THR A 378 -14.94 37.77 8.08
CA THR A 378 -14.07 38.88 7.68
C THR A 378 -14.83 40.19 7.45
N GLU A 379 -16.17 40.17 7.50
CA GLU A 379 -17.01 41.35 7.33
C GLU A 379 -16.68 42.41 8.41
N ASN A 380 -16.32 43.62 7.99
CA ASN A 380 -15.92 44.73 8.86
C ASN A 380 -14.67 44.49 9.75
N GLN A 381 -13.87 43.45 9.46
CA GLN A 381 -12.61 43.17 10.16
C GLN A 381 -11.42 43.25 9.19
N THR A 382 -10.21 43.51 9.70
CA THR A 382 -9.01 43.45 8.85
C THR A 382 -8.46 42.02 8.83
N LEU A 383 -8.10 41.51 7.64
CA LEU A 383 -7.56 40.15 7.51
C LEU A 383 -6.28 39.94 8.35
N ASN A 384 -5.51 41.01 8.58
CA ASN A 384 -4.33 40.99 9.44
C ASN A 384 -4.66 40.63 10.91
N GLU A 385 -5.81 41.08 11.43
CA GLU A 385 -6.21 40.84 12.82
C GLU A 385 -6.88 39.48 12.99
N THR A 386 -7.56 38.99 11.95
CA THR A 386 -8.41 37.78 12.02
C THR A 386 -7.72 36.51 11.58
N LEU A 387 -6.57 36.58 10.90
CA LEU A 387 -5.90 35.42 10.31
C LEU A 387 -5.75 34.23 11.28
N GLY A 388 -5.40 34.49 12.54
CA GLY A 388 -5.24 33.45 13.56
C GLY A 388 -6.53 32.76 14.01
N SER A 389 -7.70 33.38 13.81
CA SER A 389 -9.02 32.85 14.22
C SER A 389 -9.80 32.17 13.08
N LEU A 390 -9.34 32.27 11.83
CA LEU A 390 -9.99 31.67 10.65
C LEU A 390 -9.74 30.17 10.48
N SER A 391 -8.90 29.59 11.34
CA SER A 391 -8.65 28.15 11.39
C SER A 391 -8.18 27.58 10.04
N ASP A 392 -8.79 26.52 9.50
CA ASP A 392 -8.37 25.90 8.22
C ASP A 392 -9.04 26.51 6.98
N ALA A 393 -10.01 27.42 7.17
CA ALA A 393 -10.64 28.15 6.08
C ALA A 393 -9.69 29.17 5.42
N VAL A 394 -8.55 29.44 6.04
CA VAL A 394 -7.44 30.23 5.48
C VAL A 394 -6.94 29.67 4.14
N VAL A 395 -7.11 28.37 3.87
CA VAL A 395 -6.79 27.75 2.57
C VAL A 395 -7.70 28.27 1.45
N GLY A 396 -8.89 28.80 1.78
CA GLY A 396 -9.79 29.43 0.83
C GLY A 396 -9.39 30.85 0.42
N LEU A 397 -8.34 31.44 1.00
CA LEU A 397 -7.86 32.77 0.65
C LEU A 397 -7.13 32.77 -0.70
N THR A 398 -7.42 33.76 -1.54
CA THR A 398 -6.72 33.95 -2.81
C THR A 398 -5.27 34.40 -2.59
N TYR A 399 -4.39 34.18 -3.57
CA TYR A 399 -3.02 34.68 -3.47
C TYR A 399 -2.97 36.20 -3.30
N SER A 400 -3.88 36.96 -3.91
CA SER A 400 -3.97 38.43 -3.75
C SER A 400 -4.30 38.85 -2.30
N GLN A 401 -5.21 38.12 -1.64
CA GLN A 401 -5.51 38.31 -0.22
C GLN A 401 -4.28 37.98 0.63
N LEU A 402 -3.59 36.87 0.34
CA LEU A 402 -2.37 36.48 1.08
C LEU A 402 -1.21 37.46 0.87
N GLU A 403 -1.06 38.03 -0.33
CA GLU A 403 -0.05 39.06 -0.61
C GLU A 403 -0.32 40.37 0.13
N SER A 404 -1.59 40.71 0.39
CA SER A 404 -1.99 41.90 1.13
C SER A 404 -1.67 41.83 2.64
N LEU A 405 -1.40 40.62 3.16
CA LEU A 405 -1.06 40.42 4.57
C LEU A 405 0.28 41.08 4.93
N SER A 406 0.32 41.62 6.14
CA SER A 406 1.58 42.08 6.76
C SER A 406 2.42 40.90 7.26
N PRO A 407 3.76 40.98 7.21
CA PRO A 407 4.65 39.99 7.84
C PRO A 407 4.32 39.72 9.31
N GLU A 408 3.95 40.76 10.06
CA GLU A 408 3.60 40.70 11.47
C GLU A 408 2.33 39.86 11.72
N ALA A 409 1.32 39.98 10.86
CA ALA A 409 0.10 39.19 10.96
C ALA A 409 0.36 37.69 10.73
N VAL A 410 1.15 37.35 9.71
CA VAL A 410 1.53 35.96 9.42
C VAL A 410 2.36 35.38 10.56
N HIS A 411 3.30 36.15 11.11
CA HIS A 411 4.08 35.74 12.27
C HIS A 411 3.21 35.52 13.51
N GLY A 412 2.26 36.42 13.79
CA GLY A 412 1.32 36.30 14.92
C GLY A 412 0.37 35.11 14.81
N ALA A 413 0.04 34.66 13.59
CA ALA A 413 -0.88 33.55 13.32
C ALA A 413 -0.20 32.19 13.13
N ILE A 414 1.13 32.09 13.25
CA ILE A 414 1.89 30.89 12.87
C ILE A 414 1.43 29.60 13.58
N SER A 415 1.00 29.71 14.84
CA SER A 415 0.49 28.58 15.63
C SER A 415 -0.81 27.99 15.10
N THR A 416 -1.58 28.77 14.34
CA THR A 416 -2.78 28.31 13.62
C THR A 416 -2.37 27.76 12.26
N LEU A 417 -1.60 28.54 11.49
CA LEU A 417 -1.23 28.19 10.11
C LEU A 417 -0.44 26.88 10.01
N ASN A 418 0.39 26.57 11.01
CA ASN A 418 1.20 25.36 11.03
C ASN A 418 0.40 24.06 11.23
N GLN A 419 -0.85 24.15 11.72
CA GLN A 419 -1.76 23.01 11.93
C GLN A 419 -2.67 22.76 10.73
N VAL A 420 -2.72 23.71 9.79
CA VAL A 420 -3.61 23.65 8.63
C VAL A 420 -3.02 22.75 7.55
N SER A 421 -3.83 21.81 7.07
CA SER A 421 -3.53 20.94 5.92
C SER A 421 -4.28 21.41 4.68
N GLY A 422 -3.80 21.02 3.50
CA GLY A 422 -4.48 21.30 2.22
C GLY A 422 -4.06 22.60 1.55
N TRP A 423 -3.00 23.25 2.03
CA TRP A 423 -2.43 24.42 1.37
C TRP A 423 -2.05 24.14 -0.08
N ALA A 424 -2.38 25.08 -0.95
CA ALA A 424 -1.85 25.13 -2.31
C ALA A 424 -0.35 25.51 -2.26
N LYS A 425 0.46 25.01 -3.20
CA LYS A 425 1.91 25.29 -3.22
C LYS A 425 2.19 26.80 -3.32
N SER A 426 1.41 27.52 -4.12
CA SER A 426 1.50 28.98 -4.25
C SER A 426 1.25 29.70 -2.92
N GLN A 427 0.25 29.27 -2.16
CA GLN A 427 -0.08 29.85 -0.85
C GLN A 427 1.06 29.61 0.15
N VAL A 428 1.63 28.40 0.16
CA VAL A 428 2.76 28.05 1.02
C VAL A 428 3.97 28.94 0.71
N ILE A 429 4.28 29.21 -0.56
CA ILE A 429 5.38 30.11 -0.97
C ILE A 429 5.14 31.53 -0.43
N ILE A 430 3.94 32.08 -0.62
CA ILE A 430 3.60 33.44 -0.18
C ILE A 430 3.70 33.57 1.35
N LEU A 431 3.07 32.64 2.08
CA LEU A 431 3.04 32.67 3.55
C LEU A 431 4.44 32.49 4.14
N SER A 432 5.25 31.60 3.56
CA SER A 432 6.64 31.39 3.99
C SER A 432 7.49 32.64 3.78
N ALA A 433 7.36 33.28 2.62
CA ALA A 433 8.08 34.53 2.33
C ALA A 433 7.68 35.64 3.32
N LYS A 434 6.40 35.78 3.64
CA LYS A 434 5.90 36.77 4.62
C LYS A 434 6.42 36.49 6.03
N TYR A 435 6.38 35.23 6.47
CA TYR A 435 6.91 34.84 7.78
C TYR A 435 8.41 35.15 7.90
N LEU A 436 9.20 34.82 6.87
CA LEU A 436 10.64 35.07 6.83
C LEU A 436 11.00 36.55 6.69
N ALA A 437 10.16 37.37 6.07
CA ALA A 437 10.37 38.82 5.99
C ALA A 437 10.38 39.47 7.38
N HIS A 438 9.61 38.94 8.34
CA HIS A 438 9.62 39.39 9.74
C HIS A 438 10.88 38.91 10.48
N GLU A 439 11.17 37.61 10.40
CA GLU A 439 12.27 36.97 11.14
C GLU A 439 13.67 37.30 10.60
N LYS A 440 13.77 37.75 9.34
CA LYS A 440 14.98 38.09 8.57
C LYS A 440 15.93 36.92 8.28
N VAL A 441 16.09 35.98 9.20
CA VAL A 441 16.94 34.80 9.07
C VAL A 441 16.20 33.56 9.55
N LEU A 442 16.31 32.47 8.79
CA LEU A 442 15.78 31.18 9.19
C LEU A 442 16.64 30.58 10.31
N SER A 443 16.04 30.33 11.47
CA SER A 443 16.67 29.68 12.64
C SER A 443 15.99 28.35 12.94
N PHE A 444 16.59 27.51 13.80
CA PHE A 444 15.93 26.30 14.30
C PHE A 444 14.54 26.59 14.88
N TYR A 445 14.43 27.62 15.71
CA TYR A 445 13.17 28.00 16.35
C TYR A 445 12.12 28.32 15.28
N ASN A 446 12.45 29.15 14.30
CA ASN A 446 11.54 29.57 13.24
C ASN A 446 11.06 28.38 12.40
N ALA A 447 12.00 27.53 11.96
CA ALA A 447 11.66 26.32 11.20
C ALA A 447 10.73 25.37 12.00
N SER A 448 10.96 25.23 13.30
CA SER A 448 10.12 24.38 14.16
C SER A 448 8.66 24.86 14.30
N GLN A 449 8.42 26.17 14.07
CA GLN A 449 7.09 26.76 14.14
C GLN A 449 6.31 26.67 12.81
N MET A 450 6.97 26.48 11.67
CA MET A 450 6.35 26.63 10.35
C MET A 450 5.44 25.46 9.91
N GLY A 451 5.62 24.25 10.45
CA GLY A 451 4.81 23.08 10.09
C GLY A 451 4.74 22.84 8.57
N ALA A 452 3.53 22.75 8.02
CA ALA A 452 3.29 22.55 6.58
C ALA A 452 3.87 23.68 5.69
N LEU A 453 4.11 24.88 6.24
CA LEU A 453 4.69 25.99 5.48
C LEU A 453 6.17 25.77 5.14
N LEU A 454 6.85 24.81 5.76
CA LEU A 454 8.27 24.54 5.48
C LEU A 454 8.57 24.24 4.00
N GLY A 455 7.61 23.68 3.26
CA GLY A 455 7.75 23.43 1.83
C GLY A 455 7.93 24.70 0.97
N GLY A 456 7.58 25.89 1.49
CA GLY A 456 7.72 27.18 0.80
C GLY A 456 8.99 27.93 1.14
N VAL A 457 9.82 27.40 2.04
CA VAL A 457 11.10 27.98 2.39
C VAL A 457 12.10 27.72 1.26
N SER A 458 12.69 28.76 0.69
CA SER A 458 13.61 28.58 -0.43
C SER A 458 14.83 27.74 -0.06
N THR A 459 15.37 27.01 -1.03
CA THR A 459 16.60 26.24 -0.86
C THR A 459 17.75 27.12 -0.37
N GLN A 460 17.81 28.38 -0.82
CA GLN A 460 18.82 29.35 -0.38
C GLN A 460 18.65 29.74 1.10
N ALA A 461 17.42 29.86 1.59
CA ALA A 461 17.14 30.14 3.01
C ALA A 461 17.57 28.96 3.91
N PHE A 462 17.36 27.71 3.48
CA PHE A 462 17.91 26.56 4.21
C PHE A 462 19.45 26.55 4.23
N ARG A 463 20.11 26.99 3.16
CA ARG A 463 21.59 27.08 3.08
C ARG A 463 22.18 28.16 3.97
N SER A 464 21.41 29.21 4.29
CA SER A 464 21.86 30.31 5.16
C SER A 464 21.70 30.02 6.66
N MET A 465 20.99 28.96 7.05
CA MET A 465 20.85 28.53 8.46
C MET A 465 22.20 28.20 9.11
N ASP A 466 22.28 28.27 10.44
CA ASP A 466 23.42 27.74 11.18
C ASP A 466 23.46 26.20 11.05
N CYS A 467 24.65 25.63 10.84
CA CYS A 467 24.81 24.19 10.70
C CYS A 467 24.43 23.44 12.00
N ARG A 468 24.59 24.05 13.17
CA ARG A 468 24.26 23.42 14.47
C ARG A 468 22.75 23.27 14.68
N ASP A 469 21.96 24.13 14.04
CA ASP A 469 20.51 24.20 14.17
C ASP A 469 19.81 23.13 13.31
N LEU A 470 20.41 22.74 12.19
CA LEU A 470 19.81 21.81 11.21
C LEU A 470 19.57 20.38 11.73
N PRO A 471 20.52 19.71 12.41
CA PRO A 471 20.27 18.38 12.98
C PRO A 471 19.14 18.39 14.01
N GLN A 472 19.07 19.45 14.83
CA GLN A 472 18.01 19.60 15.81
C GLN A 472 16.67 19.88 15.14
N ALA A 473 16.64 20.70 14.08
CA ALA A 473 15.46 20.96 13.25
C ALA A 473 14.90 19.65 12.72
N LEU A 474 15.72 18.89 12.02
CA LEU A 474 15.30 17.67 11.36
C LEU A 474 14.92 16.52 12.31
N ARG A 475 15.27 16.60 13.61
CA ARG A 475 14.85 15.65 14.64
C ARG A 475 13.56 16.07 15.37
N SER A 476 13.07 17.29 15.15
CA SER A 476 11.88 17.83 15.82
C SER A 476 10.62 17.67 14.96
N THR A 477 9.59 18.49 15.18
CA THR A 477 8.36 18.56 14.38
C THR A 477 8.61 18.71 12.87
N VAL A 478 9.75 19.29 12.47
CA VAL A 478 10.16 19.37 11.04
C VAL A 478 10.28 17.98 10.41
N ALA A 479 10.68 16.95 11.16
CA ALA A 479 10.81 15.58 10.68
C ALA A 479 9.54 15.04 10.01
N GLN A 480 8.37 15.48 10.49
CA GLN A 480 7.06 15.08 9.98
C GLN A 480 6.76 15.70 8.61
N HIS A 481 7.42 16.81 8.27
CA HIS A 481 7.22 17.59 7.04
C HIS A 481 8.41 17.49 6.07
N VAL A 482 9.41 16.63 6.33
CA VAL A 482 10.56 16.46 5.43
C VAL A 482 10.14 15.89 4.07
N SER A 483 9.09 15.08 4.02
CA SER A 483 8.50 14.58 2.76
C SER A 483 7.96 15.69 1.88
N ASP A 484 7.61 16.83 2.46
CA ASP A 484 6.99 17.97 1.76
C ASP A 484 8.06 18.86 1.10
N LEU A 485 9.34 18.66 1.46
CA LEU A 485 10.46 19.37 0.86
C LEU A 485 10.77 18.86 -0.55
N SER A 486 11.00 19.78 -1.47
CA SER A 486 11.47 19.51 -2.83
C SER A 486 12.84 18.83 -2.83
N PRO A 487 13.18 18.02 -3.84
CA PRO A 487 14.52 17.43 -3.94
C PRO A 487 15.67 18.46 -3.85
N ALA A 488 15.47 19.67 -4.38
CA ALA A 488 16.44 20.76 -4.28
C ALA A 488 16.62 21.24 -2.83
N GLN A 489 15.52 21.46 -2.10
CA GLN A 489 15.54 21.84 -0.67
C GLN A 489 16.21 20.76 0.17
N GLN A 490 15.87 19.49 -0.07
CA GLN A 490 16.48 18.34 0.60
C GLN A 490 18.01 18.34 0.38
N GLN A 491 18.47 18.49 -0.87
CA GLN A 491 19.90 18.56 -1.15
C GLN A 491 20.56 19.81 -0.54
N GLY A 492 19.85 20.95 -0.49
CA GLY A 492 20.31 22.18 0.15
C GLY A 492 20.58 21.98 1.64
N VAL A 493 19.62 21.42 2.37
CA VAL A 493 19.74 21.07 3.78
C VAL A 493 20.90 20.10 4.00
N LEU A 494 20.98 19.02 3.22
CA LEU A 494 22.02 18.00 3.34
C LEU A 494 23.43 18.58 3.11
N SER A 495 23.60 19.37 2.04
CA SER A 495 24.89 20.00 1.72
C SER A 495 25.36 20.94 2.84
N LYS A 496 24.44 21.67 3.48
CA LYS A 496 24.77 22.54 4.61
C LYS A 496 25.18 21.78 5.86
N MET A 497 24.50 20.68 6.18
CA MET A 497 24.84 19.83 7.34
C MET A 497 26.24 19.22 7.22
N ILE A 498 26.63 18.82 6.01
CA ILE A 498 27.94 18.18 5.77
C ILE A 498 29.07 19.22 5.72
N GLU A 499 28.79 20.48 5.39
CA GLU A 499 29.79 21.57 5.34
C GLU A 499 30.27 22.07 6.72
N GLY A 500 29.47 21.92 7.79
CA GLY A 500 29.68 22.65 9.06
C GLY A 500 30.37 21.91 10.22
N GLY A 501 31.14 20.84 10.00
CA GLY A 501 31.86 20.16 11.08
C GLY A 501 32.80 19.03 10.63
N ASP A 502 33.41 18.33 11.60
CA ASP A 502 34.17 17.10 11.36
C ASP A 502 33.24 16.08 10.67
N PRO A 503 33.50 15.68 9.40
CA PRO A 503 32.55 14.93 8.57
C PRO A 503 31.99 13.70 9.30
N ALA A 504 32.83 13.06 10.12
CA ALA A 504 32.56 11.84 10.90
C ALA A 504 31.35 11.91 11.85
N SER A 505 30.99 13.10 12.36
CA SER A 505 29.87 13.25 13.33
C SER A 505 28.55 13.64 12.68
N GLY A 506 28.57 14.35 11.53
CA GLY A 506 27.36 14.93 10.95
C GLY A 506 26.44 13.91 10.27
N ILE A 507 27.01 12.86 9.67
CA ILE A 507 26.24 11.89 8.85
C ILE A 507 25.42 10.93 9.71
N VAL A 508 25.98 10.48 10.84
CA VAL A 508 25.28 9.63 11.82
C VAL A 508 24.02 10.32 12.36
N GLU A 509 24.04 11.65 12.44
CA GLU A 509 22.98 12.45 13.03
C GLU A 509 21.75 12.65 12.15
N ILE A 510 21.88 12.42 10.84
CA ILE A 510 20.83 12.61 9.84
C ILE A 510 19.60 11.73 10.13
N PRO A 511 18.36 12.25 10.12
CA PRO A 511 17.18 11.45 10.45
C PRO A 511 16.95 10.26 9.53
N GLY A 512 16.14 9.31 10.02
CA GLY A 512 15.92 8.00 9.41
C GLY A 512 15.55 8.03 7.93
N ALA A 513 14.44 8.69 7.57
CA ALA A 513 13.95 8.75 6.19
C ALA A 513 14.82 9.60 5.25
N PHE A 514 15.58 10.55 5.80
CA PHE A 514 16.43 11.47 5.05
C PHE A 514 17.79 10.86 4.69
N PHE A 515 18.21 9.83 5.42
CA PHE A 515 19.52 9.19 5.23
C PHE A 515 19.72 8.61 3.83
N LYS A 516 18.64 8.24 3.15
CA LYS A 516 18.69 7.78 1.76
C LYS A 516 19.17 8.85 0.78
N GLU A 517 19.23 10.13 1.14
CA GLU A 517 19.76 11.19 0.28
C GLU A 517 21.30 11.30 0.37
N VAL A 518 21.92 10.82 1.45
CA VAL A 518 23.38 10.88 1.67
C VAL A 518 24.12 10.22 0.51
N SER A 519 25.11 10.89 -0.06
CA SER A 519 25.83 10.37 -1.22
C SER A 519 26.70 9.16 -0.86
N LEU A 520 26.88 8.23 -1.81
CA LEU A 520 27.82 7.12 -1.61
C LEU A 520 29.27 7.63 -1.41
N PHE A 521 29.61 8.79 -1.99
CA PHE A 521 30.90 9.42 -1.80
C PHE A 521 31.14 9.83 -0.34
N ASP A 522 30.15 10.47 0.29
CA ASP A 522 30.26 10.92 1.68
C ASP A 522 30.31 9.73 2.63
N LEU A 523 29.46 8.71 2.43
CA LEU A 523 29.48 7.48 3.23
C LEU A 523 30.84 6.75 3.23
N ARG A 524 31.60 6.83 2.13
CA ARG A 524 32.94 6.21 2.05
C ARG A 524 34.00 6.90 2.91
N ARG A 525 33.78 8.17 3.26
CA ARG A 525 34.73 8.96 4.03
C ARG A 525 34.50 8.88 5.53
N GLU A 526 33.35 8.36 5.95
CA GLU A 526 32.95 8.23 7.35
C GLU A 526 33.63 7.03 8.02
N PRO A 527 34.46 7.25 9.06
CA PRO A 527 35.02 6.16 9.84
C PRO A 527 33.97 5.59 10.81
N GLY A 528 33.84 4.26 10.86
CA GLY A 528 33.29 3.57 12.03
C GLY A 528 31.76 3.57 12.18
N PHE A 529 31.00 3.25 11.12
CA PHE A 529 29.58 2.93 11.28
C PHE A 529 29.37 1.72 12.23
N ASN A 530 28.31 1.78 13.03
CA ASN A 530 27.84 0.66 13.84
C ASN A 530 26.48 0.19 13.32
N PRO A 531 26.22 -1.13 13.21
CA PRO A 531 24.91 -1.66 12.83
C PRO A 531 23.73 -1.07 13.62
N THR A 532 23.91 -0.71 14.90
CA THR A 532 22.86 -0.14 15.74
C THR A 532 22.38 1.23 15.24
N VAL A 533 23.27 2.03 14.66
CA VAL A 533 22.94 3.37 14.12
C VAL A 533 22.06 3.26 12.87
N LEU A 534 22.17 2.16 12.13
CA LEU A 534 21.50 1.97 10.85
C LEU A 534 20.08 1.40 10.99
N LYS A 535 19.71 0.91 12.17
CA LYS A 535 18.41 0.24 12.40
C LYS A 535 17.21 1.13 12.07
N ASP A 536 17.35 2.43 12.32
CA ASP A 536 16.28 3.41 12.10
C ASP A 536 16.48 4.24 10.81
N LYS A 537 17.44 3.87 9.93
CA LYS A 537 17.78 4.62 8.72
C LYS A 537 17.26 3.95 7.46
N GLU A 538 16.60 4.71 6.59
CA GLU A 538 16.29 4.25 5.23
C GLU A 538 17.54 4.28 4.35
N LEU A 539 17.83 3.17 3.66
CA LEU A 539 19.00 3.04 2.79
C LEU A 539 18.61 2.84 1.32
N ARG A 540 19.32 3.51 0.41
CA ARG A 540 19.37 3.13 -1.03
C ARG A 540 20.11 1.80 -1.18
N ARG A 541 19.85 1.07 -2.27
CA ARG A 541 20.54 -0.20 -2.57
C ARG A 541 22.06 -0.02 -2.66
N SER A 542 22.53 1.06 -3.29
CA SER A 542 23.96 1.41 -3.39
C SER A 542 24.62 1.59 -2.02
N GLN A 543 23.97 2.37 -1.14
CA GLN A 543 24.41 2.60 0.24
C GLN A 543 24.43 1.28 1.04
N ALA A 544 23.36 0.48 0.96
CA ALA A 544 23.27 -0.78 1.68
C ALA A 544 24.34 -1.79 1.22
N LEU A 545 24.61 -1.89 -0.09
CA LEU A 545 25.70 -2.74 -0.64
C LEU A 545 27.05 -2.34 -0.07
N PHE A 546 27.33 -1.04 -0.01
CA PHE A 546 28.58 -0.52 0.55
C PHE A 546 28.68 -0.77 2.06
N LEU A 547 27.64 -0.41 2.82
CA LEU A 547 27.63 -0.53 4.28
C LEU A 547 27.66 -1.98 4.74
N TYR A 548 26.95 -2.89 4.08
CA TYR A 548 26.99 -4.31 4.41
C TYR A 548 28.41 -4.88 4.24
N GLU A 549 29.06 -4.59 3.11
CA GLU A 549 30.44 -5.01 2.83
C GLU A 549 31.44 -4.45 3.86
N LEU A 550 31.30 -3.16 4.21
CA LEU A 550 32.16 -2.49 5.20
C LEU A 550 32.00 -3.10 6.60
N LEU A 551 30.76 -3.29 7.04
CA LEU A 551 30.45 -3.76 8.38
C LEU A 551 30.74 -5.24 8.55
N LEU A 552 30.52 -6.06 7.53
CA LEU A 552 30.82 -7.50 7.57
C LEU A 552 32.31 -7.75 7.86
N LYS A 553 33.20 -6.95 7.27
CA LYS A 553 34.66 -7.00 7.53
C LYS A 553 35.02 -6.65 8.98
N THR A 554 34.19 -5.84 9.65
CA THR A 554 34.46 -5.32 10.99
C THR A 554 33.82 -6.17 12.09
N THR A 555 32.55 -6.58 11.91
CA THR A 555 31.80 -7.32 12.93
C THR A 555 31.97 -8.83 12.82
N GLY A 556 32.13 -9.36 11.60
CA GLY A 556 32.19 -10.81 11.32
C GLY A 556 30.91 -11.58 11.65
N ARG A 557 29.79 -10.90 11.94
CA ARG A 557 28.54 -11.50 12.40
C ARG A 557 27.36 -11.12 11.50
N PRO A 558 27.00 -11.97 10.52
CA PRO A 558 25.90 -11.68 9.59
C PRO A 558 24.56 -11.45 10.28
N GLY A 559 24.24 -12.19 11.35
CA GLY A 559 22.96 -12.05 12.06
C GLY A 559 22.69 -10.67 12.62
N GLU A 560 23.71 -10.03 13.23
CA GLU A 560 23.61 -8.66 13.74
C GLU A 560 23.30 -7.67 12.61
N LEU A 561 23.91 -7.85 11.43
CA LEU A 561 23.68 -6.99 10.26
C LEU A 561 22.29 -7.19 9.66
N LEU A 562 21.85 -8.43 9.52
CA LEU A 562 20.52 -8.76 8.98
C LEU A 562 19.40 -8.25 9.88
N SER A 563 19.64 -8.23 11.20
CA SER A 563 18.68 -7.70 12.17
C SER A 563 18.42 -6.19 12.05
N ALA A 564 19.31 -5.43 11.38
CA ALA A 564 19.12 -4.00 11.10
C ALA A 564 18.08 -3.74 9.98
N GLY A 565 17.54 -4.78 9.33
CA GLY A 565 16.46 -4.68 8.35
C GLY A 565 16.89 -4.09 7.01
N GLN A 566 17.26 -2.81 6.96
CA GLN A 566 17.58 -2.09 5.71
C GLN A 566 18.88 -2.58 5.05
N LEU A 567 19.79 -3.17 5.82
CA LEU A 567 21.02 -3.78 5.32
C LEU A 567 20.80 -5.03 4.47
N VAL A 568 19.62 -5.67 4.53
CA VAL A 568 19.32 -6.84 3.68
C VAL A 568 19.38 -6.51 2.19
N LYS A 569 19.13 -5.25 1.80
CA LYS A 569 19.30 -4.72 0.43
C LYS A 569 20.74 -4.87 -0.08
N GLY A 570 21.71 -4.89 0.83
CA GLY A 570 23.15 -4.96 0.52
C GLY A 570 23.73 -6.36 0.44
N VAL A 571 22.92 -7.40 0.72
CA VAL A 571 23.41 -8.78 0.71
C VAL A 571 23.53 -9.28 -0.72
N THR A 572 24.75 -9.59 -1.17
CA THR A 572 25.02 -10.14 -2.50
C THR A 572 24.77 -11.65 -2.54
N CYS A 573 24.65 -12.22 -3.75
CA CYS A 573 24.54 -13.68 -3.89
C CYS A 573 25.81 -14.40 -3.40
N SER A 574 26.99 -13.80 -3.59
CA SER A 574 28.23 -14.34 -3.02
C SER A 574 28.20 -14.40 -1.49
N HIS A 575 27.58 -13.43 -0.81
CA HIS A 575 27.38 -13.47 0.64
C HIS A 575 26.44 -14.60 1.04
N ILE A 576 25.33 -14.80 0.31
CA ILE A 576 24.37 -15.88 0.57
C ILE A 576 25.02 -17.25 0.36
N ASP A 577 25.76 -17.41 -0.74
CA ASP A 577 26.43 -18.66 -1.09
C ASP A 577 27.50 -19.04 -0.06
N ALA A 578 28.22 -18.05 0.48
CA ALA A 578 29.26 -18.24 1.49
C ALA A 578 28.75 -18.60 2.90
N MET A 579 27.46 -18.40 3.21
CA MET A 579 26.90 -18.78 4.51
C MET A 579 26.93 -20.30 4.71
N SER A 580 27.27 -20.75 5.93
CA SER A 580 27.10 -22.16 6.31
C SER A 580 25.61 -22.54 6.33
N ALA A 581 25.31 -23.83 6.22
CA ALA A 581 23.95 -24.36 6.29
C ALA A 581 23.21 -23.87 7.55
N ASP A 582 23.83 -24.06 8.72
CA ASP A 582 23.25 -23.68 10.03
C ASP A 582 23.03 -22.17 10.12
N SER A 583 24.01 -21.37 9.69
CA SER A 583 23.89 -19.91 9.71
C SER A 583 22.79 -19.43 8.77
N PHE A 584 22.68 -20.00 7.57
CA PHE A 584 21.65 -19.60 6.61
C PHE A 584 20.25 -19.90 7.14
N LEU A 585 20.03 -21.11 7.66
CA LEU A 585 18.73 -21.53 8.20
C LEU A 585 18.35 -20.71 9.45
N ALA A 586 19.28 -20.47 10.37
CA ALA A 586 19.03 -19.69 11.58
C ALA A 586 18.62 -18.24 11.29
N HIS A 587 19.12 -17.64 10.21
CA HIS A 587 18.89 -16.23 9.88
C HIS A 587 17.92 -15.99 8.72
N PHE A 588 17.38 -17.04 8.08
CA PHE A 588 16.50 -16.92 6.92
C PHE A 588 15.27 -16.02 7.19
N ARG A 589 14.74 -16.05 8.42
CA ARG A 589 13.60 -15.23 8.84
C ARG A 589 13.83 -13.72 8.67
N TYR A 590 15.07 -13.23 8.78
CA TYR A 590 15.34 -11.82 8.51
C TYR A 590 15.10 -11.46 7.04
N PHE A 591 15.41 -12.37 6.11
CA PHE A 591 15.10 -12.18 4.69
C PHE A 591 13.59 -12.29 4.45
N GLU A 592 12.94 -13.31 5.03
CA GLU A 592 11.50 -13.55 4.87
C GLU A 592 10.66 -12.35 5.36
N ASN A 593 10.98 -11.81 6.54
CA ASN A 593 10.31 -10.65 7.12
C ASN A 593 10.56 -9.35 6.33
N ASN A 594 11.61 -9.30 5.51
CA ASN A 594 12.00 -8.12 4.73
C ASN A 594 11.98 -8.38 3.21
N LEU A 595 11.18 -9.34 2.73
CA LEU A 595 11.10 -9.71 1.30
C LEU A 595 10.86 -8.51 0.37
N PHE A 596 10.04 -7.54 0.82
CA PHE A 596 9.73 -6.33 0.05
C PHE A 596 10.94 -5.40 -0.19
N LEU A 597 12.03 -5.58 0.55
CA LEU A 597 13.29 -4.84 0.36
C LEU A 597 14.25 -5.54 -0.60
N LEU A 598 14.06 -6.83 -0.86
CA LEU A 598 14.96 -7.65 -1.67
C LEU A 598 14.68 -7.48 -3.17
N SER A 599 15.73 -7.56 -3.99
CA SER A 599 15.56 -7.66 -5.44
C SER A 599 15.14 -9.08 -5.85
N PRO A 600 14.45 -9.26 -6.99
CA PRO A 600 14.17 -10.59 -7.54
C PRO A 600 15.42 -11.45 -7.73
N TYR A 601 16.57 -10.83 -8.01
CA TYR A 601 17.86 -11.52 -8.08
C TYR A 601 18.30 -12.07 -6.71
N GLN A 602 18.20 -11.27 -5.64
CA GLN A 602 18.50 -11.75 -4.27
C GLN A 602 17.57 -12.90 -3.86
N VAL A 603 16.26 -12.78 -4.13
CA VAL A 603 15.29 -13.85 -3.81
C VAL A 603 15.59 -15.14 -4.59
N ASN A 604 16.00 -15.02 -5.87
CA ASN A 604 16.45 -16.18 -6.66
C ASN A 604 17.69 -16.86 -6.04
N CYS A 605 18.66 -16.10 -5.55
CA CYS A 605 19.83 -16.66 -4.87
C CYS A 605 19.49 -17.32 -3.53
N LEU A 606 18.59 -16.71 -2.73
CA LEU A 606 18.05 -17.33 -1.52
C LEU A 606 17.39 -18.67 -1.84
N ALA A 607 16.59 -18.74 -2.92
CA ALA A 607 15.95 -19.98 -3.35
C ALA A 607 16.95 -21.07 -3.72
N TRP A 608 18.01 -20.72 -4.47
CA TRP A 608 19.07 -21.66 -4.81
C TRP A 608 19.85 -22.16 -3.60
N LYS A 609 20.18 -21.27 -2.65
CA LYS A 609 20.87 -21.64 -1.40
C LYS A 609 20.01 -22.55 -0.54
N TYR A 610 18.71 -22.24 -0.42
CA TYR A 610 17.76 -23.07 0.31
C TYR A 610 17.63 -24.46 -0.33
N TRP A 611 17.54 -24.52 -1.66
CA TRP A 611 17.48 -25.79 -2.40
C TRP A 611 18.73 -26.66 -2.24
N GLU A 612 19.89 -26.03 -2.03
CA GLU A 612 21.15 -26.73 -1.77
C GLU A 612 21.23 -27.27 -0.34
N VAL A 613 20.82 -26.46 0.64
CA VAL A 613 21.00 -26.76 2.08
C VAL A 613 19.86 -27.61 2.65
N SER A 614 18.60 -27.34 2.30
CA SER A 614 17.44 -28.08 2.82
C SER A 614 16.24 -28.05 1.86
N ARG A 615 16.13 -29.07 1.00
CA ARG A 615 15.04 -29.19 0.01
C ARG A 615 13.68 -29.45 0.63
N SER A 616 13.62 -30.26 1.68
CA SER A 616 12.36 -30.70 2.29
C SER A 616 11.68 -29.62 3.12
N SER A 617 12.44 -28.68 3.69
CA SER A 617 11.92 -27.58 4.51
C SER A 617 11.88 -26.24 3.79
N MET A 618 12.08 -26.23 2.47
CA MET A 618 12.11 -25.01 1.68
C MET A 618 10.74 -24.33 1.67
N PRO A 619 10.66 -23.02 2.00
CA PRO A 619 9.43 -22.25 1.85
C PRO A 619 8.87 -22.37 0.43
N PRO A 620 7.62 -22.86 0.26
CA PRO A 620 7.11 -23.23 -1.06
C PRO A 620 7.11 -22.10 -2.10
N PHE A 621 6.93 -20.83 -1.68
CA PHE A 621 6.95 -19.70 -2.61
C PHE A 621 8.28 -19.55 -3.36
N LEU A 622 9.40 -19.99 -2.76
CA LEU A 622 10.71 -19.90 -3.40
C LEU A 622 10.82 -20.81 -4.64
N LEU A 623 9.97 -21.84 -4.77
CA LEU A 623 9.91 -22.66 -5.98
C LEU A 623 9.46 -21.85 -7.20
N ALA A 624 8.66 -20.80 -7.01
CA ALA A 624 8.21 -19.92 -8.09
C ALA A 624 9.35 -19.10 -8.72
N VAL A 625 10.42 -18.83 -7.95
CA VAL A 625 11.58 -18.07 -8.45
C VAL A 625 12.67 -18.97 -9.06
N LEU A 626 12.60 -20.29 -8.90
CA LEU A 626 13.47 -21.25 -9.59
C LEU A 626 12.99 -21.51 -11.04
N PRO A 627 13.81 -22.16 -11.90
CA PRO A 627 13.37 -22.55 -13.25
C PRO A 627 12.08 -23.37 -13.24
N ALA A 628 11.18 -23.13 -14.20
CA ALA A 628 9.81 -23.66 -14.19
C ALA A 628 9.70 -25.20 -14.04
N ARG A 629 10.73 -25.95 -14.45
CA ARG A 629 10.79 -27.42 -14.25
C ARG A 629 10.67 -27.86 -12.79
N TYR A 630 11.09 -27.03 -11.83
CA TYR A 630 10.98 -27.36 -10.41
C TYR A 630 9.54 -27.27 -9.90
N LEU A 631 8.66 -26.54 -10.59
CA LEU A 631 7.23 -26.49 -10.26
C LEU A 631 6.52 -27.83 -10.53
N ALA A 632 6.99 -28.58 -11.53
CA ALA A 632 6.46 -29.91 -11.84
C ALA A 632 6.74 -30.94 -10.72
N SER A 633 7.69 -30.64 -9.82
CA SER A 633 8.04 -31.52 -8.70
C SER A 633 7.13 -31.39 -7.48
N ILE A 634 6.21 -30.42 -7.48
CA ILE A 634 5.31 -30.19 -6.34
C ILE A 634 4.29 -31.36 -6.30
N PRO A 635 4.21 -32.16 -5.22
CA PRO A 635 3.18 -33.18 -5.06
C PRO A 635 1.82 -32.54 -4.71
N ALA A 636 0.72 -33.26 -4.92
CA ALA A 636 -0.63 -32.78 -4.57
C ALA A 636 -0.75 -32.39 -3.09
N SER A 637 -0.06 -33.10 -2.19
CA SER A 637 -0.03 -32.80 -0.75
C SER A 637 0.58 -31.43 -0.42
N GLN A 638 1.45 -30.88 -1.29
CA GLN A 638 2.10 -29.59 -1.10
C GLN A 638 1.39 -28.45 -1.82
N CYS A 639 0.25 -28.69 -2.47
CA CYS A 639 -0.49 -27.64 -3.19
C CYS A 639 -1.00 -26.54 -2.25
N VAL A 640 -1.63 -26.88 -1.13
CA VAL A 640 -2.15 -25.87 -0.19
C VAL A 640 -1.02 -25.04 0.46
N PRO A 641 0.06 -25.64 0.99
CA PRO A 641 1.22 -24.89 1.47
C PRO A 641 1.82 -23.97 0.39
N PHE A 642 1.89 -24.45 -0.86
CA PHE A 642 2.37 -23.65 -1.99
C PHE A 642 1.49 -22.43 -2.26
N LEU A 643 0.16 -22.62 -2.33
CA LEU A 643 -0.80 -21.53 -2.56
C LEU A 643 -0.76 -20.49 -1.44
N ILE A 644 -0.77 -20.93 -0.17
CA ILE A 644 -0.71 -20.03 0.99
C ILE A 644 0.58 -19.22 0.99
N SER A 645 1.72 -19.89 0.80
CA SER A 645 3.04 -19.26 0.83
C SER A 645 3.19 -18.23 -0.29
N LEU A 646 2.75 -18.56 -1.50
CA LEU A 646 2.82 -17.66 -2.65
C LEU A 646 1.77 -16.53 -2.58
N GLY A 647 0.57 -16.83 -2.07
CA GLY A 647 -0.55 -15.89 -1.88
C GLY A 647 -0.31 -14.78 -0.86
N LYS A 648 0.72 -14.90 -0.01
CA LYS A 648 1.17 -13.84 0.91
C LYS A 648 1.87 -12.68 0.19
N SER A 649 2.45 -12.92 -0.98
CA SER A 649 3.23 -11.93 -1.75
C SER A 649 2.56 -11.60 -3.08
N ARG A 650 2.93 -10.47 -3.70
CA ARG A 650 2.53 -10.16 -5.09
C ARG A 650 3.40 -10.97 -6.05
N LEU A 651 2.81 -11.67 -7.01
CA LEU A 651 3.60 -12.51 -7.92
C LEU A 651 4.56 -11.67 -8.77
N ASP A 652 4.14 -10.46 -9.15
CA ASP A 652 4.95 -9.52 -9.93
C ASP A 652 6.21 -9.02 -9.22
N SER A 653 6.28 -9.08 -7.89
CA SER A 653 7.52 -8.77 -7.18
C SER A 653 8.51 -9.93 -7.15
N LEU A 654 8.08 -11.15 -7.50
CA LEU A 654 8.89 -12.37 -7.47
C LEU A 654 9.28 -12.85 -8.88
N VAL A 655 8.34 -12.78 -9.83
CA VAL A 655 8.48 -13.34 -11.17
C VAL A 655 8.11 -12.28 -12.22
N LEU A 656 9.14 -11.72 -12.85
CA LEU A 656 9.00 -10.63 -13.83
C LEU A 656 8.83 -11.14 -15.28
N ASP A 657 9.33 -12.34 -15.59
CA ASP A 657 9.18 -12.93 -16.93
C ASP A 657 7.74 -13.44 -17.14
N SER A 658 7.11 -13.00 -18.24
CA SER A 658 5.71 -13.32 -18.53
C SER A 658 5.47 -14.80 -18.84
N HIS A 659 6.41 -15.48 -19.50
CA HIS A 659 6.31 -16.91 -19.80
C HIS A 659 6.47 -17.77 -18.54
N LYS A 660 7.39 -17.40 -17.66
CA LYS A 660 7.57 -18.02 -16.34
C LYS A 660 6.37 -17.76 -15.45
N LYS A 661 5.85 -16.53 -15.42
CA LYS A 661 4.61 -16.19 -14.70
C LYS A 661 3.46 -17.09 -15.17
N THR A 662 3.30 -17.29 -16.47
CA THR A 662 2.31 -18.21 -17.04
C THR A 662 2.49 -19.66 -16.56
N SER A 663 3.75 -20.10 -16.41
CA SER A 663 4.05 -21.46 -15.92
C SER A 663 3.76 -21.62 -14.43
N VAL A 664 4.05 -20.60 -13.61
CA VAL A 664 3.66 -20.55 -12.19
C VAL A 664 2.14 -20.56 -12.05
N LEU A 665 1.45 -19.72 -12.83
CA LEU A 665 -0.01 -19.66 -12.81
C LEU A 665 -0.65 -20.97 -13.26
N ARG A 666 -0.10 -21.65 -14.29
CA ARG A 666 -0.57 -22.99 -14.66
C ARG A 666 -0.46 -23.99 -13.50
N ARG A 667 0.61 -23.91 -12.70
CA ARG A 667 0.75 -24.77 -11.51
C ARG A 667 -0.24 -24.40 -10.41
N VAL A 668 -0.48 -23.10 -10.20
CA VAL A 668 -1.53 -22.61 -9.29
C VAL A 668 -2.90 -23.15 -9.71
N GLN A 669 -3.23 -23.09 -10.99
CA GLN A 669 -4.48 -23.63 -11.55
C GLN A 669 -4.63 -25.13 -11.32
N GLN A 670 -3.56 -25.91 -11.55
CA GLN A 670 -3.54 -27.35 -11.26
C GLN A 670 -3.76 -27.65 -9.77
N CYS A 671 -3.29 -26.79 -8.87
CA CYS A 671 -3.51 -26.95 -7.43
C CYS A 671 -4.92 -26.54 -6.98
N LEU A 672 -5.66 -25.80 -7.81
CA LEU A 672 -7.03 -25.35 -7.55
C LEU A 672 -8.08 -26.21 -8.30
N ASP A 673 -7.64 -27.16 -9.12
CA ASP A 673 -8.50 -27.87 -10.08
C ASP A 673 -9.36 -26.89 -10.91
N ASP A 674 -8.75 -25.77 -11.33
CA ASP A 674 -9.37 -24.66 -12.08
C ASP A 674 -10.61 -24.01 -11.42
N SER A 675 -10.82 -24.21 -10.11
CA SER A 675 -12.00 -23.70 -9.40
C SER A 675 -11.67 -23.04 -8.05
N ILE A 676 -12.44 -22.01 -7.70
CA ILE A 676 -12.50 -21.42 -6.36
C ILE A 676 -13.86 -21.78 -5.79
N ALA A 677 -13.89 -22.88 -5.05
CA ALA A 677 -15.11 -23.53 -4.61
C ALA A 677 -15.85 -22.75 -3.53
N ASP A 678 -15.13 -22.10 -2.62
CA ASP A 678 -15.69 -21.49 -1.42
C ASP A 678 -14.80 -20.36 -0.89
N GLU A 679 -15.25 -19.74 0.19
CA GLU A 679 -14.58 -18.64 0.87
C GLU A 679 -13.20 -19.07 1.41
N TYR A 680 -13.02 -20.32 1.83
CA TYR A 680 -11.74 -20.83 2.34
C TYR A 680 -10.69 -20.87 1.25
N THR A 681 -11.10 -21.24 0.04
CA THR A 681 -10.23 -21.23 -1.13
C THR A 681 -9.79 -19.80 -1.47
N VAL A 682 -10.67 -18.80 -1.32
CA VAL A 682 -10.30 -17.38 -1.48
C VAL A 682 -9.24 -16.95 -0.46
N ASP A 683 -9.38 -17.34 0.81
CA ASP A 683 -8.40 -17.04 1.85
C ASP A 683 -7.04 -17.67 1.53
N ILE A 684 -7.03 -18.93 1.08
CA ILE A 684 -5.82 -19.67 0.70
C ILE A 684 -5.09 -19.02 -0.49
N VAL A 685 -5.84 -18.60 -1.52
CA VAL A 685 -5.30 -17.97 -2.72
C VAL A 685 -4.71 -16.59 -2.42
N GLY A 686 -5.37 -15.80 -1.56
CA GLY A 686 -4.88 -14.48 -1.15
C GLY A 686 -4.60 -13.55 -2.33
N ASN A 687 -3.38 -12.97 -2.37
CA ASN A 687 -2.98 -12.01 -3.41
C ASN A 687 -2.84 -12.63 -4.81
N LEU A 688 -2.80 -13.97 -4.93
CA LEU A 688 -2.76 -14.64 -6.23
C LEU A 688 -4.03 -14.40 -7.05
N LEU A 689 -5.14 -14.04 -6.41
CA LEU A 689 -6.41 -13.74 -7.07
C LEU A 689 -6.25 -12.66 -8.15
N CYS A 690 -5.40 -11.65 -7.91
CA CYS A 690 -5.10 -10.59 -8.86
C CYS A 690 -4.40 -11.08 -10.15
N HIS A 691 -3.82 -12.28 -10.13
CA HIS A 691 -3.07 -12.84 -11.24
C HIS A 691 -3.76 -14.03 -11.92
N LEU A 692 -4.91 -14.48 -11.41
CA LEU A 692 -5.63 -15.58 -12.03
C LEU A 692 -6.15 -15.17 -13.41
N PRO A 693 -6.15 -16.09 -14.40
CA PRO A 693 -6.69 -15.83 -15.71
C PRO A 693 -8.15 -15.37 -15.66
N ALA A 694 -8.54 -14.51 -16.61
CA ALA A 694 -9.91 -14.02 -16.74
C ALA A 694 -10.96 -15.14 -16.80
N THR A 695 -10.63 -16.30 -17.39
CA THR A 695 -11.51 -17.47 -17.47
C THR A 695 -11.87 -18.04 -16.10
N ILE A 696 -10.95 -17.99 -15.12
CA ILE A 696 -11.24 -18.43 -13.75
C ILE A 696 -12.12 -17.41 -13.04
N ILE A 697 -11.87 -16.11 -13.24
CA ILE A 697 -12.72 -15.06 -12.67
C ILE A 697 -14.15 -15.18 -13.22
N ASP A 698 -14.29 -15.43 -14.52
CA ASP A 698 -15.57 -15.57 -15.22
C ASP A 698 -16.35 -16.83 -14.83
N ARG A 699 -15.69 -17.99 -14.67
CA ARG A 699 -16.41 -19.28 -14.52
C ARG A 699 -15.94 -20.16 -13.38
N GLY A 700 -14.73 -19.93 -12.88
CA GLY A 700 -14.10 -20.75 -11.85
C GLY A 700 -14.50 -20.36 -10.43
N ILE A 701 -14.99 -19.13 -10.19
CA ILE A 701 -15.39 -18.67 -8.86
C ILE A 701 -16.86 -19.03 -8.59
N SER A 702 -17.10 -19.84 -7.56
CA SER A 702 -18.46 -20.22 -7.17
C SER A 702 -19.27 -19.02 -6.65
N PRO A 703 -20.61 -19.09 -6.63
CA PRO A 703 -21.44 -18.03 -6.03
C PRO A 703 -21.09 -17.72 -4.57
N ARG A 704 -20.73 -18.75 -3.78
CA ARG A 704 -20.33 -18.58 -2.36
C ARG A 704 -18.99 -17.86 -2.22
N ALA A 705 -18.05 -18.14 -3.12
CA ALA A 705 -16.72 -17.53 -3.11
C ALA A 705 -16.68 -16.10 -3.70
N TRP A 706 -17.70 -15.69 -4.45
CA TRP A 706 -17.66 -14.45 -5.23
C TRP A 706 -17.53 -13.19 -4.37
N LEU A 707 -18.30 -13.04 -3.29
CA LEU A 707 -18.24 -11.83 -2.47
C LEU A 707 -16.88 -11.63 -1.77
N PRO A 708 -16.29 -12.65 -1.11
CA PRO A 708 -14.92 -12.53 -0.58
C PRO A 708 -13.89 -12.28 -1.69
N ALA A 709 -14.05 -12.91 -2.86
CA ALA A 709 -13.15 -12.70 -3.99
C ALA A 709 -13.23 -11.26 -4.52
N LEU A 710 -14.43 -10.71 -4.66
CA LEU A 710 -14.65 -9.34 -5.12
C LEU A 710 -13.99 -8.31 -4.20
N HIS A 711 -14.08 -8.51 -2.88
CA HIS A 711 -13.40 -7.67 -1.90
C HIS A 711 -11.88 -7.65 -2.12
N ARG A 712 -11.27 -8.80 -2.43
CA ARG A 712 -9.83 -8.90 -2.71
C ARG A 712 -9.47 -8.34 -4.09
N LEU A 713 -10.31 -8.55 -5.10
CA LEU A 713 -10.12 -8.03 -6.46
C LEU A 713 -10.11 -6.50 -6.50
N ARG A 714 -10.84 -5.86 -5.57
CA ARG A 714 -10.91 -4.40 -5.45
C ARG A 714 -9.55 -3.77 -5.14
N ASP A 715 -8.71 -4.48 -4.39
CA ASP A 715 -7.41 -3.99 -3.93
C ASP A 715 -6.27 -4.40 -4.91
N CYS A 716 -6.60 -5.01 -6.05
CA CYS A 716 -5.64 -5.37 -7.07
C CYS A 716 -5.16 -4.11 -7.82
N PRO A 717 -3.85 -3.84 -7.87
CA PRO A 717 -3.31 -2.60 -8.43
C PRO A 717 -3.59 -2.44 -9.92
N ASP A 718 -3.48 -3.52 -10.71
CA ASP A 718 -3.67 -3.48 -12.16
C ASP A 718 -4.29 -4.80 -12.66
N LEU A 719 -5.60 -4.82 -12.88
CA LEU A 719 -6.28 -5.90 -13.60
C LEU A 719 -6.10 -5.75 -15.12
N SER A 720 -5.84 -6.86 -15.83
CA SER A 720 -5.77 -6.86 -17.29
C SER A 720 -7.12 -6.50 -17.93
N PRO A 721 -7.16 -6.03 -19.18
CA PRO A 721 -8.42 -5.77 -19.89
C PRO A 721 -9.37 -6.98 -19.90
N GLU A 722 -8.84 -8.19 -20.06
CA GLU A 722 -9.62 -9.43 -20.03
C GLU A 722 -10.15 -9.73 -18.63
N GLN A 723 -9.35 -9.53 -17.59
CA GLN A 723 -9.80 -9.70 -16.20
C GLN A 723 -10.88 -8.67 -15.85
N LYS A 724 -10.70 -7.41 -16.27
CA LYS A 724 -11.68 -6.33 -16.11
C LYS A 724 -13.02 -6.69 -16.76
N ALA A 725 -12.98 -7.23 -17.98
CA ALA A 725 -14.19 -7.71 -18.67
C ALA A 725 -14.86 -8.86 -17.91
N ALA A 726 -14.09 -9.85 -17.42
CA ALA A 726 -14.63 -10.95 -16.63
C ALA A 726 -15.27 -10.47 -15.31
N VAL A 727 -14.61 -9.56 -14.58
CA VAL A 727 -15.19 -8.96 -13.36
C VAL A 727 -16.50 -8.25 -13.68
N ARG A 728 -16.54 -7.43 -14.73
CA ARG A 728 -17.76 -6.74 -15.18
C ARG A 728 -18.89 -7.72 -15.50
N CYS A 729 -18.62 -8.79 -16.25
CA CYS A 729 -19.61 -9.81 -16.57
C CYS A 729 -20.21 -10.43 -15.30
N ARG A 730 -19.36 -10.82 -14.33
CA ARG A 730 -19.80 -11.38 -13.05
C ARG A 730 -20.61 -10.40 -12.21
N LEU A 731 -20.25 -9.12 -12.22
CA LEU A 731 -21.01 -8.09 -11.53
C LEU A 731 -22.42 -7.95 -12.12
N LEU A 732 -22.55 -7.98 -13.44
CA LEU A 732 -23.86 -7.94 -14.12
C LEU A 732 -24.68 -9.21 -13.88
N GLU A 733 -24.05 -10.39 -13.82
CA GLU A 733 -24.73 -11.64 -13.47
C GLU A 733 -25.29 -11.63 -12.04
N GLN A 734 -24.51 -11.10 -11.09
CA GLN A 734 -24.86 -11.12 -9.67
C GLN A 734 -25.86 -10.02 -9.27
N TYR A 735 -25.65 -8.80 -9.77
CA TYR A 735 -26.41 -7.61 -9.33
C TYR A 735 -27.40 -7.09 -10.40
N GLY A 736 -27.39 -7.69 -11.59
CA GLY A 736 -28.17 -7.20 -12.72
C GLY A 736 -27.62 -5.89 -13.30
N LEU A 737 -28.45 -5.23 -14.13
CA LEU A 737 -28.09 -3.97 -14.78
C LEU A 737 -28.03 -2.81 -13.77
N PRO A 738 -27.15 -1.80 -13.99
CA PRO A 738 -27.00 -0.66 -13.10
C PRO A 738 -28.29 0.12 -12.80
N GLN A 739 -29.31 0.08 -13.67
CA GLN A 739 -30.61 0.69 -13.36
C GLN A 739 -31.25 0.15 -12.08
N ASN A 740 -30.98 -1.11 -11.72
CA ASN A 740 -31.60 -1.81 -10.60
C ASN A 740 -30.73 -1.82 -9.33
N TRP A 741 -29.53 -1.23 -9.39
CA TRP A 741 -28.64 -1.22 -8.23
C TRP A 741 -29.16 -0.30 -7.13
N THR A 742 -28.91 -0.72 -5.88
CA THR A 742 -29.17 0.10 -4.70
C THR A 742 -27.97 0.99 -4.37
N ALA A 743 -28.16 1.88 -3.40
CA ALA A 743 -27.08 2.70 -2.85
C ALA A 743 -25.93 1.83 -2.27
N GLU A 744 -26.26 0.70 -1.66
CA GLU A 744 -25.28 -0.21 -1.03
C GLU A 744 -24.46 -0.94 -2.09
N THR A 745 -25.13 -1.44 -3.15
CA THR A 745 -24.44 -2.05 -4.30
C THR A 745 -23.50 -1.04 -4.93
N THR A 746 -23.96 0.18 -5.19
CA THR A 746 -23.13 1.22 -5.80
C THR A 746 -21.92 1.57 -4.92
N LYS A 747 -22.12 1.69 -3.60
CA LYS A 747 -21.05 1.96 -2.62
C LYS A 747 -20.03 0.82 -2.53
N ASP A 748 -20.48 -0.42 -2.54
CA ASP A 748 -19.61 -1.61 -2.48
C ASP A 748 -18.81 -1.81 -3.76
N LEU A 749 -19.41 -1.49 -4.91
CA LEU A 749 -18.75 -1.60 -6.20
C LEU A 749 -17.76 -0.47 -6.46
N GLY A 750 -18.03 0.77 -6.00
CA GLY A 750 -17.12 1.93 -5.99
C GLY A 750 -16.00 1.92 -7.04
N PRO A 751 -14.78 1.42 -6.73
CA PRO A 751 -13.66 1.35 -7.68
C PRO A 751 -13.95 0.61 -8.99
N PHE A 752 -14.89 -0.32 -9.02
CA PHE A 752 -15.32 -1.06 -10.21
C PHE A 752 -16.31 -0.31 -11.10
N LEU A 753 -16.82 0.87 -10.68
CA LEU A 753 -17.66 1.70 -11.55
C LEU A 753 -16.93 2.10 -12.84
N VAL A 754 -15.59 2.19 -12.80
CA VAL A 754 -14.75 2.45 -13.97
C VAL A 754 -14.80 1.38 -15.05
N LEU A 755 -15.37 0.20 -14.76
CA LEU A 755 -15.49 -0.90 -15.72
C LEU A 755 -16.68 -0.75 -16.68
N PHE A 756 -17.61 0.17 -16.38
CA PHE A 756 -18.88 0.33 -17.10
C PHE A 756 -18.80 1.43 -18.16
N SER A 757 -19.66 1.36 -19.18
CA SER A 757 -19.77 2.42 -20.19
C SER A 757 -20.52 3.64 -19.64
N ALA A 758 -20.43 4.77 -20.34
CA ALA A 758 -21.16 5.98 -19.97
C ALA A 758 -22.69 5.74 -19.93
N ASP A 759 -23.25 5.02 -20.90
CA ASP A 759 -24.68 4.72 -20.96
C ASP A 759 -25.15 3.86 -19.77
N GLU A 760 -24.32 2.91 -19.33
CA GLU A 760 -24.61 2.07 -18.17
C GLU A 760 -24.48 2.83 -16.85
N LEU A 761 -23.61 3.84 -16.79
CA LEU A 761 -23.42 4.68 -15.62
C LEU A 761 -24.43 5.83 -15.54
N SER A 762 -25.07 6.23 -16.64
CA SER A 762 -26.08 7.30 -16.66
C SER A 762 -27.20 7.15 -15.59
N PRO A 763 -27.79 5.95 -15.38
CA PRO A 763 -28.75 5.72 -14.29
C PRO A 763 -28.15 5.95 -12.89
N ILE A 764 -26.89 5.58 -12.69
CA ILE A 764 -26.17 5.77 -11.43
C ILE A 764 -25.84 7.25 -11.22
N ALA A 765 -25.38 7.94 -12.26
CA ALA A 765 -25.16 9.39 -12.26
C ALA A 765 -26.42 10.17 -11.89
N THR A 766 -27.60 9.66 -12.27
CA THR A 766 -28.89 10.29 -11.95
C THR A 766 -29.37 9.95 -10.54
N LYS A 767 -29.23 8.70 -10.09
CA LYS A 767 -29.74 8.23 -8.79
C LYS A 767 -28.79 8.55 -7.62
N PHE A 768 -27.49 8.43 -7.84
CA PHE A 768 -26.45 8.48 -6.82
C PHE A 768 -25.22 9.30 -7.28
N PRO A 769 -25.41 10.57 -7.71
CA PRO A 769 -24.32 11.41 -8.24
C PRO A 769 -23.14 11.54 -7.28
N ASP A 770 -23.38 11.69 -5.98
CA ASP A 770 -22.32 11.89 -4.99
C ASP A 770 -21.40 10.67 -4.85
N MET A 771 -21.93 9.45 -5.00
CA MET A 771 -21.11 8.23 -4.95
C MET A 771 -20.18 8.13 -6.16
N LEU A 772 -20.65 8.58 -7.33
CA LEU A 772 -19.87 8.62 -8.55
C LEU A 772 -18.75 9.67 -8.43
N GLN A 773 -19.07 10.87 -7.95
CA GLN A 773 -18.11 11.94 -7.69
C GLN A 773 -17.07 11.56 -6.62
N GLN A 774 -17.50 10.90 -5.54
CA GLN A 774 -16.59 10.38 -4.51
C GLN A 774 -15.64 9.31 -5.06
N THR A 775 -16.11 8.47 -5.98
CA THR A 775 -15.26 7.49 -6.65
C THR A 775 -14.23 8.20 -7.52
N ALA A 776 -14.63 9.24 -8.26
CA ALA A 776 -13.72 10.04 -9.07
C ALA A 776 -12.65 10.76 -8.25
N SER A 777 -13.01 11.35 -7.10
CA SER A 777 -12.04 12.04 -6.24
C SER A 777 -11.01 11.09 -5.60
N LYS A 778 -11.40 9.86 -5.25
CA LYS A 778 -10.46 8.82 -4.80
C LYS A 778 -9.50 8.34 -5.88
N LEU A 779 -9.88 8.52 -7.16
CA LEU A 779 -9.07 8.18 -8.33
C LEU A 779 -8.26 9.38 -8.86
N ALA A 780 -8.28 10.54 -8.17
CA ALA A 780 -7.51 11.71 -8.58
C ALA A 780 -6.02 11.39 -8.75
N GLY A 781 -5.40 11.90 -9.82
CA GLY A 781 -4.01 11.59 -10.15
C GLY A 781 -3.79 10.23 -10.81
N THR A 782 -4.84 9.45 -11.06
CA THR A 782 -4.81 8.29 -11.98
C THR A 782 -5.31 8.69 -13.37
N LEU A 783 -5.32 7.78 -14.34
CA LEU A 783 -5.94 7.99 -15.65
C LEU A 783 -7.14 7.04 -15.80
N PRO A 784 -8.33 7.38 -15.27
CA PRO A 784 -9.53 6.56 -15.45
C PRO A 784 -9.96 6.48 -16.92
N PRO A 785 -10.74 5.46 -17.31
CA PRO A 785 -11.32 5.36 -18.64
C PRO A 785 -12.19 6.58 -18.99
N ARG A 786 -12.18 6.99 -20.26
CA ARG A 786 -12.88 8.17 -20.75
C ARG A 786 -14.40 8.09 -20.50
N GLU A 787 -14.96 6.89 -20.60
CA GLU A 787 -16.37 6.60 -20.40
C GLU A 787 -16.82 6.93 -18.96
N PHE A 788 -15.98 6.59 -17.97
CA PHE A 788 -16.24 6.91 -16.57
C PHE A 788 -16.12 8.41 -16.32
N LEU A 789 -15.08 9.05 -16.84
CA LEU A 789 -14.90 10.50 -16.71
C LEU A 789 -16.08 11.26 -17.31
N TRP A 790 -16.58 10.82 -18.47
CA TRP A 790 -17.76 11.40 -19.10
C TRP A 790 -19.03 11.24 -18.25
N ALA A 791 -19.25 10.07 -17.63
CA ALA A 791 -20.38 9.87 -16.74
C ALA A 791 -20.32 10.78 -15.50
N VAL A 792 -19.12 10.98 -14.92
CA VAL A 792 -18.90 11.95 -13.83
C VAL A 792 -19.22 13.36 -14.32
N PHE A 793 -18.72 13.73 -15.49
CA PHE A 793 -18.93 15.04 -16.11
C PHE A 793 -20.41 15.36 -16.33
N ASP A 794 -21.15 14.45 -16.94
CA ASP A 794 -22.60 14.60 -17.15
C ASP A 794 -23.36 14.68 -15.83
N SER A 795 -22.93 13.93 -14.79
CA SER A 795 -23.59 13.97 -13.48
C SER A 795 -23.50 15.36 -12.83
N VAL A 796 -22.33 16.01 -12.93
CA VAL A 796 -22.12 17.37 -12.39
C VAL A 796 -22.92 18.36 -13.23
N ARG A 797 -22.79 18.32 -14.57
CA ARG A 797 -23.50 19.25 -15.47
C ARG A 797 -25.01 19.21 -15.35
N ASN A 798 -25.59 18.03 -15.14
CA ASN A 798 -27.04 17.89 -14.98
C ASN A 798 -27.54 18.36 -13.60
N SER A 799 -26.65 18.37 -12.59
CA SER A 799 -26.95 18.85 -11.23
C SER A 799 -26.70 20.34 -11.03
N SER A 800 -25.84 20.94 -11.86
CA SER A 800 -25.53 22.37 -11.79
C SER A 800 -26.72 23.15 -12.37
N ASP A 801 -27.40 23.92 -11.51
CA ASP A 801 -28.37 24.95 -11.91
C ASP A 801 -27.61 26.02 -12.71
N GLY A 802 -27.45 25.77 -14.00
CA GLY A 802 -26.72 26.65 -14.91
C GLY A 802 -27.43 27.98 -15.06
N SER A 803 -27.17 28.91 -14.15
CA SER A 803 -27.39 30.33 -14.44
C SER A 803 -26.35 30.75 -15.47
N PRO A 804 -26.74 31.14 -16.69
CA PRO A 804 -25.81 31.72 -17.65
C PRO A 804 -25.16 32.93 -16.99
N SER A 805 -23.83 33.01 -16.99
CA SER A 805 -23.12 34.12 -16.33
C SER A 805 -23.66 35.46 -16.85
N SER A 806 -24.18 36.29 -15.94
CA SER A 806 -24.73 37.61 -16.27
C SER A 806 -23.63 38.63 -16.61
N ASP A 807 -22.39 38.37 -16.22
CA ASP A 807 -21.24 39.23 -16.49
C ASP A 807 -20.41 38.63 -17.64
N ALA A 808 -20.63 39.16 -18.84
CA ALA A 808 -20.12 38.58 -20.07
C ALA A 808 -18.65 38.96 -20.31
N ILE A 809 -17.75 37.99 -20.13
CA ILE A 809 -16.43 38.01 -20.80
C ILE A 809 -16.70 38.16 -22.32
N PRO A 810 -16.11 39.15 -23.00
CA PRO A 810 -16.33 39.35 -24.43
C PRO A 810 -16.01 38.08 -25.24
N GLY A 811 -16.98 37.56 -25.99
CA GLY A 811 -16.84 36.34 -26.78
C GLY A 811 -17.30 35.04 -26.09
N CYS A 812 -17.63 35.07 -24.80
CA CYS A 812 -18.10 33.92 -24.03
C CYS A 812 -19.64 33.86 -23.87
N HIS A 813 -20.38 34.67 -24.64
CA HIS A 813 -21.83 34.73 -24.52
C HIS A 813 -22.49 33.40 -24.92
N GLY A 814 -23.11 32.72 -23.96
CA GLY A 814 -23.77 31.42 -24.17
C GLY A 814 -22.83 30.22 -24.18
N VAL A 815 -21.54 30.41 -23.89
CA VAL A 815 -20.57 29.33 -23.68
C VAL A 815 -20.66 28.88 -22.22
N PRO A 816 -20.86 27.58 -21.92
CA PRO A 816 -20.84 27.07 -20.56
C PRO A 816 -19.40 27.13 -20.03
N ALA A 817 -19.21 27.75 -18.86
CA ALA A 817 -17.91 27.81 -18.19
C ALA A 817 -17.98 27.12 -16.82
N PRO A 818 -16.92 26.43 -16.38
CA PRO A 818 -16.94 25.78 -15.07
C PRO A 818 -16.92 26.80 -13.93
N SER A 819 -17.75 26.55 -12.92
CA SER A 819 -17.68 27.20 -11.61
C SER A 819 -16.63 26.52 -10.72
N SER A 820 -16.31 27.14 -9.57
CA SER A 820 -15.39 26.52 -8.59
C SER A 820 -15.91 25.19 -8.05
N ASP A 821 -17.24 25.03 -7.95
CA ASP A 821 -17.87 23.80 -7.50
C ASP A 821 -17.74 22.70 -8.56
N ASP A 822 -17.89 23.05 -9.85
CA ASP A 822 -17.69 22.11 -10.96
C ASP A 822 -16.25 21.60 -11.00
N VAL A 823 -15.26 22.50 -10.95
CA VAL A 823 -13.83 22.12 -11.00
C VAL A 823 -13.48 21.16 -9.87
N PHE A 824 -13.98 21.43 -8.66
CA PHE A 824 -13.73 20.59 -7.49
C PHE A 824 -14.41 19.21 -7.60
N LYS A 825 -15.69 19.15 -8.00
CA LYS A 825 -16.45 17.89 -8.12
C LYS A 825 -15.94 16.99 -9.24
N LEU A 826 -15.43 17.57 -10.32
CA LEU A 826 -15.02 16.82 -11.51
C LEU A 826 -13.68 16.09 -11.34
N ALA A 827 -12.76 16.59 -10.51
CA ALA A 827 -11.40 16.02 -10.37
C ALA A 827 -10.74 15.77 -11.76
N GLU A 828 -10.35 14.54 -12.10
CA GLU A 828 -9.80 14.20 -13.43
C GLU A 828 -10.81 14.37 -14.58
N ALA A 829 -12.11 14.37 -14.30
CA ALA A 829 -13.16 14.59 -15.31
C ALA A 829 -13.21 16.04 -15.83
N ASN A 830 -12.42 16.97 -15.25
CA ASN A 830 -12.18 18.27 -15.87
C ASN A 830 -11.59 18.13 -17.30
N ALA A 831 -10.92 17.02 -17.59
CA ALA A 831 -10.45 16.68 -18.94
C ALA A 831 -11.58 16.52 -19.98
N CYS A 832 -12.86 16.51 -19.58
CA CYS A 832 -14.01 16.45 -20.48
C CYS A 832 -14.49 17.84 -20.98
N TRP A 833 -14.03 18.95 -20.39
CA TRP A 833 -14.36 20.30 -20.86
C TRP A 833 -13.83 20.57 -22.25
N ALA A 834 -14.58 21.28 -23.09
CA ALA A 834 -14.03 21.76 -24.35
C ALA A 834 -12.97 22.86 -24.11
N PRO A 835 -11.98 23.04 -25.00
CA PRO A 835 -11.01 24.13 -24.87
C PRO A 835 -11.69 25.52 -24.76
N GLU A 836 -12.78 25.74 -25.49
CA GLU A 836 -13.53 26.99 -25.49
C GLU A 836 -14.20 27.25 -24.13
N ASP A 837 -14.72 26.20 -23.49
CA ASP A 837 -15.34 26.27 -22.16
C ASP A 837 -14.30 26.68 -21.09
N LEU A 838 -13.09 26.12 -21.19
CA LEU A 838 -11.97 26.41 -20.27
C LEU A 838 -11.43 27.84 -20.45
N LEU A 839 -11.46 28.37 -21.68
CA LEU A 839 -11.06 29.75 -21.93
C LEU A 839 -12.04 30.76 -21.32
N CYS A 840 -13.32 30.37 -21.19
CA CYS A 840 -14.39 31.21 -20.66
C CYS A 840 -14.56 31.14 -19.13
N ILE A 841 -13.64 30.50 -18.41
CA ILE A 841 -13.61 30.49 -16.94
C ILE A 841 -13.54 31.93 -16.40
N GLN A 842 -14.30 32.22 -15.35
CA GLN A 842 -14.24 33.51 -14.66
C GLN A 842 -12.90 33.70 -13.94
N GLU A 843 -12.39 34.93 -13.87
CA GLU A 843 -11.05 35.21 -13.33
C GLU A 843 -10.88 34.70 -11.89
N ASP A 844 -11.82 35.00 -11.00
CA ASP A 844 -11.81 34.51 -9.61
C ASP A 844 -11.87 32.98 -9.52
N THR A 845 -12.66 32.33 -10.39
CA THR A 845 -12.75 30.88 -10.44
C THR A 845 -11.43 30.26 -10.88
N PHE A 846 -10.78 30.83 -11.90
CA PHE A 846 -9.48 30.39 -12.37
C PHE A 846 -8.42 30.54 -11.26
N ILE A 847 -8.34 31.72 -10.64
CA ILE A 847 -7.40 32.02 -9.56
C ILE A 847 -7.49 31.01 -8.41
N ARG A 848 -8.71 30.64 -8.00
CA ARG A 848 -8.94 29.71 -6.88
C ARG A 848 -8.63 28.25 -7.23
N ASN A 849 -8.65 27.88 -8.50
CA ASN A 849 -8.61 26.48 -8.93
C ASN A 849 -7.46 26.13 -9.89
N VAL A 850 -6.57 27.07 -10.23
CA VAL A 850 -5.49 26.85 -11.21
C VAL A 850 -4.57 25.68 -10.81
N GLU A 851 -4.30 25.46 -9.53
CA GLU A 851 -3.49 24.31 -9.08
C GLU A 851 -4.21 22.98 -9.25
N LEU A 852 -5.53 22.94 -9.02
CA LEU A 852 -6.34 21.75 -9.25
C LEU A 852 -6.38 21.42 -10.74
N LEU A 853 -6.59 22.43 -11.60
CA LEU A 853 -6.54 22.29 -13.06
C LEU A 853 -5.14 21.85 -13.51
N GLY A 854 -4.08 22.44 -12.95
CA GLY A 854 -2.69 22.10 -13.23
C GLY A 854 -2.30 20.68 -12.81
N ALA A 855 -3.05 20.05 -11.90
CA ALA A 855 -2.82 18.67 -11.47
C ALA A 855 -3.51 17.62 -12.35
N VAL A 856 -4.54 18.00 -13.15
CA VAL A 856 -5.32 17.08 -13.98
C VAL A 856 -4.42 16.41 -15.02
N LYS A 857 -4.40 15.08 -15.02
CA LYS A 857 -3.56 14.32 -15.94
C LYS A 857 -4.17 14.11 -17.31
N GLY A 858 -5.49 14.14 -17.41
CA GLY A 858 -6.23 13.85 -18.64
C GLY A 858 -6.22 14.95 -19.71
N PHE A 859 -5.71 16.16 -19.41
CA PHE A 859 -5.80 17.27 -20.35
C PHE A 859 -4.99 17.04 -21.64
N SER A 860 -5.64 17.31 -22.76
CA SER A 860 -5.04 17.36 -24.09
C SER A 860 -4.30 18.69 -24.31
N LEU A 861 -3.36 18.71 -25.27
CA LEU A 861 -2.62 19.94 -25.61
C LEU A 861 -3.51 21.15 -25.94
N PRO A 862 -4.62 21.03 -26.71
CA PRO A 862 -5.54 22.15 -26.92
C PRO A 862 -6.17 22.70 -25.63
N GLN A 863 -6.49 21.84 -24.66
CA GLN A 863 -7.04 22.26 -23.37
C GLN A 863 -5.96 22.96 -22.52
N LEU A 864 -4.72 22.44 -22.51
CA LEU A 864 -3.61 23.10 -21.83
C LEU A 864 -3.32 24.49 -22.44
N LEU A 865 -3.38 24.61 -23.77
CA LEU A 865 -3.26 25.89 -24.46
C LEU A 865 -4.36 26.88 -24.04
N ALA A 866 -5.63 26.45 -24.00
CA ALA A 866 -6.73 27.30 -23.55
C ALA A 866 -6.55 27.79 -22.10
N LEU A 867 -6.12 26.91 -21.20
CA LEU A 867 -5.81 27.27 -19.82
C LEU A 867 -4.60 28.21 -19.71
N LYS A 868 -3.57 28.03 -20.55
CA LYS A 868 -2.43 28.93 -20.64
C LYS A 868 -2.86 30.32 -21.13
N GLU A 869 -3.71 30.40 -22.15
CA GLU A 869 -4.26 31.69 -22.61
C GLU A 869 -5.11 32.35 -21.52
N LYS A 870 -5.87 31.57 -20.74
CA LYS A 870 -6.61 32.08 -19.58
C LYS A 870 -5.65 32.63 -18.52
N ALA A 871 -4.54 31.97 -18.24
CA ALA A 871 -3.50 32.49 -17.34
C ALA A 871 -2.95 33.83 -17.82
N VAL A 872 -2.67 33.98 -19.12
CA VAL A 872 -2.21 35.24 -19.72
C VAL A 872 -3.27 36.35 -19.62
N GLN A 873 -4.57 36.03 -19.74
CA GLN A 873 -5.64 37.01 -19.55
C GLN A 873 -5.69 37.52 -18.10
N VAL A 874 -5.46 36.64 -17.12
CA VAL A 874 -5.61 36.95 -15.68
C VAL A 874 -4.35 37.59 -15.10
N TRP A 875 -3.17 37.15 -15.54
CA TRP A 875 -1.87 37.56 -14.99
C TRP A 875 -1.03 38.40 -15.95
N ASP A 876 -1.59 38.81 -17.08
CA ASP A 876 -0.89 39.47 -18.19
C ASP A 876 0.20 38.54 -18.79
N THR A 877 1.11 39.10 -19.59
CA THR A 877 2.19 38.37 -20.25
C THR A 877 3.10 37.64 -19.26
N PRO A 878 3.76 36.53 -19.68
CA PRO A 878 4.65 35.73 -18.82
C PRO A 878 5.72 36.54 -18.07
N SER A 879 6.15 37.69 -18.60
CA SER A 879 7.10 38.60 -17.93
C SER A 879 6.62 39.21 -16.60
N TYR A 880 5.31 39.21 -16.33
CA TYR A 880 4.73 39.68 -15.06
C TYR A 880 4.49 38.55 -14.07
N TRP A 881 4.73 37.29 -14.45
CA TRP A 881 4.43 36.14 -13.61
C TRP A 881 5.48 36.01 -12.50
N ARG A 882 5.01 35.91 -11.25
CA ARG A 882 5.85 35.68 -10.07
C ARG A 882 6.04 34.19 -9.84
N GLU A 883 7.00 33.83 -8.99
CA GLU A 883 7.30 32.44 -8.60
C GLU A 883 6.05 31.61 -8.28
N HIS A 884 5.14 32.13 -7.44
CA HIS A 884 3.93 31.40 -7.06
C HIS A 884 2.91 31.23 -8.21
N HIS A 885 2.89 32.12 -9.22
CA HIS A 885 2.11 31.92 -10.44
C HIS A 885 2.71 30.81 -11.30
N ILE A 886 4.04 30.80 -11.47
CA ILE A 886 4.73 29.78 -12.28
C ILE A 886 4.54 28.39 -11.64
N VAL A 887 4.68 28.30 -10.31
CA VAL A 887 4.51 27.05 -9.57
C VAL A 887 3.07 26.53 -9.63
N SER A 888 2.07 27.42 -9.62
CA SER A 888 0.65 27.02 -9.61
C SER A 888 0.15 26.46 -10.93
N MET A 889 0.85 26.73 -12.05
CA MET A 889 0.48 26.26 -13.38
C MET A 889 0.52 24.72 -13.52
N GLY A 890 1.35 24.02 -12.74
CA GLY A 890 1.47 22.55 -12.84
C GLY A 890 1.71 22.08 -14.29
N ARG A 891 0.86 21.19 -14.81
CA ARG A 891 0.92 20.71 -16.20
C ARG A 891 0.51 21.74 -17.24
N ILE A 892 -0.21 22.81 -16.87
CA ILE A 892 -0.57 23.89 -17.81
C ILE A 892 0.70 24.55 -18.37
N ALA A 893 1.79 24.59 -17.58
CA ALA A 893 3.07 25.11 -18.01
C ALA A 893 3.65 24.41 -19.26
N LEU A 894 3.27 23.16 -19.54
CA LEU A 894 3.71 22.43 -20.73
C LEU A 894 3.23 23.06 -22.06
N ALA A 895 2.20 23.90 -22.01
CA ALA A 895 1.68 24.64 -23.16
C ALA A 895 2.49 25.91 -23.49
N LEU A 896 3.44 26.31 -22.64
CA LEU A 896 4.32 27.46 -22.90
C LEU A 896 5.32 27.12 -24.01
N ASN A 897 5.46 28.00 -24.99
CA ASN A 897 6.49 27.86 -26.02
C ASN A 897 7.86 28.37 -25.55
N GLU A 898 8.90 28.16 -26.36
CA GLU A 898 10.28 28.55 -26.01
C GLU A 898 10.43 30.05 -25.70
N SER A 899 9.77 30.94 -26.47
CA SER A 899 9.88 32.40 -26.25
C SER A 899 9.03 32.90 -25.09
N GLU A 900 7.97 32.19 -24.71
CA GLU A 900 7.20 32.45 -23.48
C GLU A 900 7.98 31.98 -22.24
N LEU A 901 8.70 30.84 -22.33
CA LEU A 901 9.55 30.35 -21.25
C LEU A 901 10.74 31.29 -20.99
N GLU A 902 11.32 31.87 -22.04
CA GLU A 902 12.39 32.87 -21.94
C GLU A 902 11.95 34.21 -21.29
N GLN A 903 10.65 34.43 -21.14
CA GLN A 903 10.12 35.64 -20.47
C GLN A 903 9.88 35.44 -18.97
N LEU A 904 9.90 34.21 -18.48
CA LEU A 904 9.67 33.92 -17.06
C LEU A 904 10.89 34.32 -16.23
N ASP A 905 10.66 34.81 -15.00
CA ASP A 905 11.74 34.94 -14.00
C ASP A 905 12.08 33.55 -13.43
N LEU A 906 13.16 32.97 -13.94
CA LEU A 906 13.71 31.69 -13.51
C LEU A 906 14.94 31.86 -12.61
N SER A 907 15.12 33.00 -11.94
CA SER A 907 16.28 33.23 -11.06
C SER A 907 16.34 32.28 -9.85
N SER A 908 15.20 31.74 -9.42
CA SER A 908 15.08 30.79 -8.29
C SER A 908 15.13 29.33 -8.75
N ILE A 909 16.01 28.53 -8.13
CA ILE A 909 16.07 27.09 -8.35
C ILE A 909 14.80 26.37 -7.90
N ASP A 910 14.07 26.91 -6.92
CA ASP A 910 12.84 26.30 -6.40
C ASP A 910 11.71 26.38 -7.43
N THR A 911 11.61 27.51 -8.16
CA THR A 911 10.72 27.66 -9.33
C THR A 911 11.04 26.62 -10.40
N VAL A 912 12.32 26.49 -10.76
CA VAL A 912 12.78 25.55 -11.79
C VAL A 912 12.59 24.10 -11.36
N ALA A 913 12.76 23.80 -10.07
CA ALA A 913 12.49 22.49 -9.50
C ALA A 913 11.00 22.12 -9.56
N SER A 914 10.10 23.09 -9.49
CA SER A 914 8.67 22.86 -9.73
C SER A 914 8.38 22.51 -11.19
N LEU A 915 8.94 23.28 -12.15
CA LEU A 915 8.80 22.99 -13.58
C LEU A 915 9.41 21.64 -13.96
N SER A 916 10.53 21.28 -13.33
CA SER A 916 11.25 20.02 -13.58
C SER A 916 10.53 18.77 -13.04
N GLN A 917 9.43 18.94 -12.28
CA GLN A 917 8.53 17.82 -11.91
C GLN A 917 7.75 17.31 -13.12
N GLN A 918 7.56 18.14 -14.15
CA GLN A 918 6.93 17.71 -15.39
C GLN A 918 7.95 16.99 -16.28
N THR A 919 7.59 15.81 -16.80
CA THR A 919 8.50 14.97 -17.59
C THR A 919 8.28 15.07 -19.10
N GLU A 920 7.29 15.86 -19.53
CA GLU A 920 6.79 15.90 -20.90
C GLU A 920 7.31 17.10 -21.70
N TRP A 921 8.30 17.82 -21.17
CA TRP A 921 8.97 18.92 -21.86
C TRP A 921 9.60 18.43 -23.17
N THR A 922 9.42 19.19 -24.24
CA THR A 922 10.19 18.98 -25.46
C THR A 922 11.67 19.34 -25.23
N PRO A 923 12.61 18.80 -26.02
CA PRO A 923 14.02 19.17 -25.90
C PRO A 923 14.30 20.67 -26.04
N GLY A 924 13.51 21.38 -26.85
CA GLY A 924 13.61 22.83 -27.03
C GLY A 924 13.16 23.58 -25.77
N GLN A 925 11.97 23.28 -25.26
CA GLN A 925 11.47 23.86 -24.00
C GLN A 925 12.41 23.57 -22.81
N ALA A 926 12.90 22.34 -22.68
CA ALA A 926 13.83 21.97 -21.62
C ALA A 926 15.15 22.77 -21.69
N LYS A 927 15.60 23.08 -22.92
CA LYS A 927 16.77 23.95 -23.14
C LYS A 927 16.47 25.40 -22.78
N SER A 928 15.29 25.94 -23.12
CA SER A 928 14.87 27.29 -22.72
C SER A 928 14.78 27.43 -21.20
N ILE A 929 14.25 26.44 -20.48
CA ILE A 929 14.21 26.45 -19.00
C ILE A 929 15.62 26.45 -18.42
N LEU A 930 16.51 25.59 -18.94
CA LEU A 930 17.90 25.53 -18.47
C LEU A 930 18.64 26.85 -18.71
N GLN A 931 18.49 27.46 -19.89
CA GLN A 931 19.18 28.71 -20.20
C GLN A 931 18.56 29.90 -19.48
N GLY A 932 17.23 30.00 -19.39
CA GLY A 932 16.56 31.03 -18.59
C GLY A 932 17.02 31.01 -17.14
N PHE A 933 17.14 29.83 -16.52
CA PHE A 933 17.72 29.73 -15.17
C PHE A 933 19.14 30.30 -15.11
N LEU A 934 20.03 29.95 -16.05
CA LEU A 934 21.43 30.40 -16.04
C LEU A 934 21.53 31.91 -16.27
N ASP A 935 20.75 32.44 -17.20
CA ASP A 935 20.75 33.85 -17.57
C ASP A 935 20.15 34.73 -16.45
N ASP A 936 18.99 34.36 -15.91
CA ASP A 936 18.29 35.14 -14.87
C ASP A 936 19.00 35.10 -13.52
N SER A 937 19.59 33.96 -13.15
CA SER A 937 20.37 33.82 -11.92
C SER A 937 21.78 34.41 -12.03
N GLY A 938 22.27 34.64 -13.25
CA GLY A 938 23.65 35.03 -13.53
C GLY A 938 24.68 33.94 -13.25
N TYR A 939 24.26 32.67 -13.10
CA TYR A 939 25.17 31.55 -12.89
C TYR A 939 25.73 31.02 -14.21
N SER A 940 27.02 30.71 -14.21
CA SER A 940 27.60 29.84 -15.24
C SER A 940 27.56 28.38 -14.79
N ILE A 941 27.75 27.43 -15.71
CA ILE A 941 27.72 25.97 -15.40
C ILE A 941 28.70 25.59 -14.27
N GLN A 942 29.84 26.26 -14.18
CA GLN A 942 30.83 26.05 -13.12
C GLN A 942 30.38 26.58 -11.75
N ASP A 943 29.40 27.47 -11.69
CA ASP A 943 28.86 28.02 -10.44
C ASP A 943 27.76 27.15 -9.83
N LEU A 944 27.21 26.23 -10.62
CA LEU A 944 26.16 25.32 -10.21
C LEU A 944 26.57 24.48 -8.99
N LYS A 945 25.70 24.49 -7.98
CA LYS A 945 25.81 23.73 -6.73
C LYS A 945 25.05 22.42 -6.82
N SER A 946 25.31 21.51 -5.88
CA SER A 946 24.63 20.21 -5.83
C SER A 946 23.10 20.34 -5.86
N PHE A 947 22.53 21.29 -5.13
CA PHE A 947 21.07 21.52 -5.12
C PHE A 947 20.55 22.16 -6.40
N HIS A 948 21.37 22.94 -7.14
CA HIS A 948 21.02 23.39 -8.50
C HIS A 948 20.92 22.19 -9.46
N LEU A 949 21.88 21.26 -9.41
CA LEU A 949 21.84 20.05 -10.24
C LEU A 949 20.61 19.19 -9.94
N VAL A 950 20.25 19.04 -8.66
CA VAL A 950 19.05 18.29 -8.28
C VAL A 950 17.76 19.01 -8.70
N GLY A 951 17.69 20.34 -8.52
CA GLY A 951 16.52 21.13 -8.89
C GLY A 951 16.28 21.20 -10.40
N LEU A 952 17.34 21.28 -11.21
CA LEU A 952 17.24 21.23 -12.67
C LEU A 952 16.64 19.91 -13.18
N GLY A 953 16.83 18.81 -12.45
CA GLY A 953 16.17 17.53 -12.75
C GLY A 953 16.33 17.09 -14.21
N ALA A 954 15.21 16.80 -14.88
CA ALA A 954 15.22 16.35 -16.28
C ALA A 954 15.73 17.39 -17.28
N THR A 955 15.70 18.70 -16.94
CA THR A 955 16.23 19.75 -17.83
C THR A 955 17.75 19.64 -18.02
N LEU A 956 18.47 18.99 -17.09
CA LEU A 956 19.89 18.65 -17.27
C LEU A 956 20.13 17.80 -18.52
N CYS A 957 19.14 17.02 -18.97
CA CYS A 957 19.27 16.23 -20.19
C CYS A 957 19.32 17.08 -21.47
N ALA A 958 18.98 18.37 -21.40
CA ALA A 958 19.07 19.32 -22.51
C ALA A 958 20.41 20.09 -22.55
N MET A 959 21.29 19.91 -21.56
CA MET A 959 22.61 20.54 -21.50
C MET A 959 23.48 20.14 -22.69
N ASN A 960 24.29 21.07 -23.21
CA ASN A 960 25.21 20.72 -24.28
C ASN A 960 26.31 19.79 -23.75
N ILE A 961 26.67 18.76 -24.54
CA ILE A 961 27.70 17.79 -24.17
C ILE A 961 29.06 18.45 -23.86
N THR A 962 29.34 19.61 -24.47
CA THR A 962 30.57 20.38 -24.20
C THR A 962 30.54 21.12 -22.86
N GLU A 963 29.36 21.38 -22.31
CA GLU A 963 29.16 22.10 -21.04
C GLU A 963 29.17 21.14 -19.85
N ILE A 964 28.70 19.89 -20.03
CA ILE A 964 28.67 18.90 -18.96
C ILE A 964 30.04 18.83 -18.26
N PRO A 965 31.19 18.66 -18.95
CA PRO A 965 32.53 18.67 -18.32
C PRO A 965 32.83 19.85 -17.39
N LEU A 966 32.17 21.01 -17.54
CA LEU A 966 32.40 22.20 -16.71
C LEU A 966 31.78 22.11 -15.31
N ILE A 967 30.82 21.21 -15.06
CA ILE A 967 30.21 21.04 -13.73
C ILE A 967 31.30 20.67 -12.71
N LYS A 968 31.37 21.39 -11.58
CA LYS A 968 32.37 21.13 -10.54
C LYS A 968 32.23 19.70 -9.99
N ILE A 969 33.35 18.98 -9.93
CA ILE A 969 33.37 17.59 -9.45
C ILE A 969 32.92 17.45 -7.98
N SER A 970 33.21 18.47 -7.15
CA SER A 970 32.79 18.51 -5.75
C SER A 970 31.27 18.54 -5.58
N GLU A 971 30.57 19.15 -6.53
CA GLU A 971 29.11 19.28 -6.54
C GLU A 971 28.46 18.06 -7.21
N PHE A 972 29.06 17.54 -8.29
CA PHE A 972 28.58 16.35 -9.00
C PHE A 972 28.62 15.09 -8.13
N ARG A 973 29.74 14.84 -7.41
CA ARG A 973 29.95 13.59 -6.66
C ARG A 973 28.91 13.31 -5.57
N VAL A 974 28.24 14.35 -5.06
CA VAL A 974 27.25 14.22 -4.00
C VAL A 974 25.83 14.01 -4.52
N VAL A 975 25.60 14.10 -5.84
CA VAL A 975 24.26 13.98 -6.47
C VAL A 975 24.19 12.91 -7.56
N VAL A 976 25.22 12.07 -7.69
CA VAL A 976 25.30 11.04 -8.74
C VAL A 976 24.06 10.14 -8.75
N ALA A 977 23.58 9.69 -7.58
CA ALA A 977 22.37 8.87 -7.50
C ALA A 977 21.14 9.55 -8.11
N ARG A 978 20.97 10.86 -7.93
CA ARG A 978 19.83 11.61 -8.47
C ARG A 978 19.95 11.80 -9.98
N ILE A 979 21.12 12.18 -10.47
CA ILE A 979 21.38 12.26 -11.92
C ILE A 979 21.23 10.88 -12.58
N GLY A 980 21.62 9.81 -11.87
CA GLY A 980 21.44 8.42 -12.27
C GLY A 980 19.99 7.92 -12.37
N THR A 981 19.00 8.77 -12.06
CA THR A 981 17.58 8.47 -12.32
C THR A 981 17.05 9.09 -13.61
N LEU A 982 17.82 10.01 -14.22
CA LEU A 982 17.39 10.76 -15.40
C LEU A 982 17.48 9.93 -16.68
N LEU A 983 16.46 10.04 -17.53
CA LEU A 983 16.38 9.35 -18.83
C LEU A 983 16.90 10.25 -19.95
N CYS A 984 18.21 10.54 -19.93
CA CYS A 984 18.83 11.40 -20.94
C CYS A 984 19.20 10.65 -22.23
N SER A 985 19.57 11.40 -23.27
CA SER A 985 20.17 10.84 -24.48
C SER A 985 21.51 10.14 -24.16
N THR A 986 21.87 9.16 -24.98
CA THR A 986 23.09 8.36 -24.79
C THR A 986 24.37 9.20 -24.83
N HIS A 987 24.37 10.27 -25.62
CA HIS A 987 25.48 11.23 -25.69
C HIS A 987 25.66 12.02 -24.39
N VAL A 988 24.56 12.45 -23.77
CA VAL A 988 24.58 13.14 -22.47
C VAL A 988 25.00 12.18 -21.35
N LEU A 989 24.45 10.97 -21.34
CA LEU A 989 24.83 9.94 -20.36
C LEU A 989 26.32 9.58 -20.46
N ALA A 990 26.91 9.58 -21.67
CA ALA A 990 28.34 9.34 -21.85
C ALA A 990 29.22 10.42 -21.21
N GLU A 991 28.83 11.70 -21.24
CA GLU A 991 29.58 12.77 -20.57
C GLU A 991 29.41 12.72 -19.05
N PHE A 992 28.20 12.42 -18.54
CA PHE A 992 28.01 12.16 -17.11
C PHE A 992 28.81 10.94 -16.64
N LYS A 993 28.92 9.91 -17.48
CA LYS A 993 29.76 8.73 -17.23
C LYS A 993 31.23 9.12 -17.09
N ARG A 994 31.77 9.95 -18.00
CA ARG A 994 33.14 10.47 -17.88
C ARG A 994 33.38 11.27 -16.60
N LYS A 995 32.38 12.03 -16.14
CA LYS A 995 32.47 12.68 -14.82
C LYS A 995 32.48 11.69 -13.68
N ALA A 996 31.64 10.67 -13.75
CA ALA A 996 31.61 9.61 -12.75
C ALA A 996 32.94 8.85 -12.65
N GLU A 997 33.67 8.68 -13.76
CA GLU A 997 35.02 8.10 -13.76
C GLU A 997 36.00 8.91 -12.88
N VAL A 998 35.89 10.24 -12.89
CA VAL A 998 36.71 11.10 -12.02
C VAL A 998 36.36 10.91 -10.53
N VAL A 999 35.11 10.54 -10.21
CA VAL A 999 34.66 10.31 -8.82
C VAL A 999 34.98 8.90 -8.33
N PHE A 1000 34.76 7.88 -9.16
CA PHE A 1000 34.73 6.48 -8.76
C PHE A 1000 35.84 5.62 -9.37
N GLY A 1001 36.73 6.21 -10.17
CA GLY A 1001 37.78 5.48 -10.88
C GLY A 1001 37.32 4.94 -12.23
N ASP A 1002 38.21 4.19 -12.89
CA ASP A 1002 37.94 3.58 -14.19
C ASP A 1002 36.76 2.59 -14.13
N PRO A 1003 35.96 2.41 -15.20
CA PRO A 1003 34.85 1.47 -15.20
C PRO A 1003 35.21 0.03 -14.82
N THR A 1004 36.47 -0.39 -15.02
CA THR A 1004 36.97 -1.71 -14.61
C THR A 1004 37.14 -1.87 -13.10
N GLU A 1005 37.22 -0.76 -12.35
CA GLU A 1005 37.37 -0.73 -10.89
C GLU A 1005 36.02 -0.56 -10.16
N TRP A 1006 34.93 -0.35 -10.89
CA TRP A 1006 33.62 -0.12 -10.29
C TRP A 1006 33.08 -1.35 -9.54
N THR A 1007 32.51 -1.11 -8.36
CA THR A 1007 31.89 -2.15 -7.54
C THR A 1007 30.37 -2.18 -7.72
N SER A 1008 29.71 -3.21 -7.17
CA SER A 1008 28.25 -3.33 -7.14
C SER A 1008 27.56 -2.08 -6.57
N SER A 1009 28.13 -1.48 -5.51
CA SER A 1009 27.65 -0.23 -4.91
C SER A 1009 27.74 0.96 -5.86
N VAL A 1010 28.83 1.08 -6.64
CA VAL A 1010 29.03 2.17 -7.61
C VAL A 1010 28.02 2.02 -8.74
N LEU A 1011 27.89 0.83 -9.30
CA LEU A 1011 27.02 0.58 -10.44
C LEU A 1011 25.53 0.86 -10.10
N GLN A 1012 25.11 0.51 -8.88
CA GLN A 1012 23.79 0.88 -8.36
C GLN A 1012 23.64 2.39 -8.12
N GLU A 1013 24.70 3.11 -7.71
CA GLU A 1013 24.68 4.56 -7.53
C GLU A 1013 24.61 5.30 -8.87
N LEU A 1014 25.24 4.78 -9.93
CA LEU A 1014 25.24 5.40 -11.26
C LEU A 1014 23.89 5.35 -11.96
N GLY A 1015 23.11 4.28 -11.73
CA GLY A 1015 21.82 4.10 -12.40
C GLY A 1015 21.93 4.24 -13.92
N THR A 1016 21.11 5.09 -14.53
CA THR A 1016 21.07 5.33 -15.98
C THR A 1016 22.38 5.86 -16.56
N ILE A 1017 23.24 6.52 -15.77
CA ILE A 1017 24.58 6.97 -16.22
C ILE A 1017 25.41 5.80 -16.74
N ALA A 1018 25.22 4.59 -16.20
CA ALA A 1018 25.91 3.39 -16.65
C ALA A 1018 25.59 3.02 -18.12
N ALA A 1019 24.51 3.53 -18.70
CA ALA A 1019 24.22 3.36 -20.12
C ALA A 1019 25.14 4.18 -21.05
N GLY A 1020 25.93 5.11 -20.49
CA GLY A 1020 26.98 5.86 -21.19
C GLY A 1020 28.30 5.08 -21.39
N LEU A 1021 28.37 3.83 -20.94
CA LEU A 1021 29.55 2.97 -21.13
C LEU A 1021 29.82 2.70 -22.61
N THR A 1022 31.10 2.69 -22.98
CA THR A 1022 31.52 2.35 -24.34
C THR A 1022 31.49 0.83 -24.57
N LYS A 1023 31.53 0.41 -25.84
CA LYS A 1023 31.61 -1.02 -26.21
C LYS A 1023 32.81 -1.73 -25.58
N ALA A 1024 33.95 -1.04 -25.48
CA ALA A 1024 35.17 -1.60 -24.92
C ALA A 1024 35.04 -1.77 -23.39
N GLU A 1025 34.57 -0.74 -22.71
CA GLU A 1025 34.34 -0.76 -21.25
C GLU A 1025 33.34 -1.84 -20.86
N LEU A 1026 32.21 -1.93 -21.58
CA LEU A 1026 31.16 -2.92 -21.28
C LEU A 1026 31.65 -4.37 -21.43
N ARG A 1027 32.52 -4.65 -22.41
CA ARG A 1027 33.13 -5.98 -22.60
C ARG A 1027 34.12 -6.34 -21.47
N MET A 1028 34.81 -5.35 -20.93
CA MET A 1028 35.80 -5.54 -19.87
C MET A 1028 35.17 -5.67 -18.47
N LEU A 1029 33.91 -5.25 -18.31
CA LEU A 1029 33.22 -5.29 -17.02
C LEU A 1029 33.01 -6.73 -16.53
N ASN A 1030 33.35 -6.99 -15.27
CA ASN A 1030 33.18 -8.32 -14.67
C ASN A 1030 31.70 -8.77 -14.75
N LYS A 1031 31.47 -10.01 -15.18
CA LYS A 1031 30.15 -10.64 -15.23
C LYS A 1031 29.41 -10.63 -13.89
N ASP A 1032 30.13 -10.65 -12.77
CA ASP A 1032 29.54 -10.59 -11.42
C ASP A 1032 28.87 -9.25 -11.12
N LEU A 1033 29.15 -8.20 -11.91
CA LEU A 1033 28.54 -6.88 -11.78
C LEU A 1033 27.22 -6.74 -12.56
N MET A 1034 26.92 -7.66 -13.47
CA MET A 1034 25.73 -7.62 -14.34
C MET A 1034 24.38 -7.52 -13.59
N PRO A 1035 24.17 -8.19 -12.43
CA PRO A 1035 22.95 -8.02 -11.65
C PRO A 1035 22.79 -6.65 -10.99
N TYR A 1036 23.88 -5.87 -10.90
CA TYR A 1036 23.92 -4.60 -10.19
C TYR A 1036 23.77 -3.39 -11.10
N PHE A 1037 23.54 -3.58 -12.41
CA PHE A 1037 22.89 -2.54 -13.21
C PHE A 1037 21.48 -2.29 -12.68
N GLN A 1038 21.00 -1.06 -12.76
CA GLN A 1038 19.58 -0.79 -12.58
C GLN A 1038 18.81 -1.20 -13.85
N PRO A 1039 17.56 -1.69 -13.73
CA PRO A 1039 16.73 -2.04 -14.89
C PRO A 1039 16.55 -0.89 -15.89
N SER A 1040 16.47 0.35 -15.40
CA SER A 1040 16.42 1.57 -16.22
C SER A 1040 17.69 1.74 -17.08
N ALA A 1041 18.86 1.50 -16.49
CA ALA A 1041 20.14 1.55 -17.21
C ALA A 1041 20.21 0.50 -18.32
N ILE A 1042 19.72 -0.72 -18.07
CA ILE A 1042 19.62 -1.77 -19.09
C ILE A 1042 18.74 -1.31 -20.25
N LYS A 1043 17.57 -0.70 -19.97
CA LYS A 1043 16.69 -0.17 -21.03
C LYS A 1043 17.34 0.95 -21.84
N CYS A 1044 18.14 1.80 -21.20
CA CYS A 1044 18.81 2.94 -21.83
C CYS A 1044 20.06 2.55 -22.65
N LEU A 1045 20.63 1.36 -22.47
CA LEU A 1045 21.78 0.91 -23.27
C LEU A 1045 21.39 0.79 -24.76
N PRO A 1046 22.13 1.42 -25.69
CA PRO A 1046 21.90 1.25 -27.12
C PRO A 1046 22.00 -0.22 -27.54
N ASP A 1047 21.17 -0.68 -28.49
CA ASP A 1047 21.17 -2.07 -28.94
C ASP A 1047 22.49 -2.47 -29.61
N GLU A 1048 23.20 -1.54 -30.27
CA GLU A 1048 24.54 -1.79 -30.80
C GLU A 1048 25.63 -1.92 -29.73
N ILE A 1049 25.41 -1.39 -28.53
CA ILE A 1049 26.35 -1.53 -27.40
C ILE A 1049 25.98 -2.77 -26.59
N PHE A 1050 24.68 -2.97 -26.31
CA PHE A 1050 24.18 -4.11 -25.55
C PHE A 1050 24.56 -5.46 -26.18
N LYS A 1051 24.51 -5.58 -27.51
CA LYS A 1051 24.90 -6.81 -28.23
C LYS A 1051 26.36 -7.24 -28.00
N GLU A 1052 27.21 -6.35 -27.49
CA GLU A 1052 28.62 -6.63 -27.25
C GLU A 1052 28.86 -7.39 -25.95
N LEU A 1053 27.84 -7.52 -25.09
CA LEU A 1053 27.90 -8.36 -23.90
C LEU A 1053 28.13 -9.82 -24.28
N SER A 1054 29.09 -10.48 -23.65
CA SER A 1054 29.31 -11.91 -23.85
C SER A 1054 28.09 -12.74 -23.40
N ALA A 1055 27.97 -13.96 -23.91
CA ALA A 1055 26.95 -14.89 -23.44
C ALA A 1055 27.03 -15.11 -21.91
N GLU A 1056 28.24 -15.13 -21.34
CA GLU A 1056 28.44 -15.24 -19.89
C GLU A 1056 27.93 -14.02 -19.12
N GLN A 1057 28.21 -12.81 -19.59
CA GLN A 1057 27.70 -11.58 -18.97
C GLN A 1057 26.17 -11.55 -19.02
N ILE A 1058 25.57 -11.90 -20.15
CA ILE A 1058 24.09 -11.96 -20.28
C ILE A 1058 23.49 -13.00 -19.34
N ALA A 1059 24.13 -14.17 -19.17
CA ALA A 1059 23.67 -15.18 -18.21
C ALA A 1059 23.71 -14.69 -16.75
N CYS A 1060 24.56 -13.70 -16.44
CA CYS A 1060 24.71 -13.13 -15.11
C CYS A 1060 23.83 -11.89 -14.88
N LEU A 1061 22.99 -11.44 -15.81
CA LEU A 1061 22.10 -10.28 -15.59
C LEU A 1061 21.14 -10.47 -14.41
N GLY A 1062 20.78 -11.73 -14.09
CA GLY A 1062 19.73 -12.03 -13.14
C GLY A 1062 18.32 -11.73 -13.67
N PRO A 1063 17.26 -12.16 -12.96
CA PRO A 1063 15.89 -12.10 -13.49
C PRO A 1063 15.38 -10.67 -13.78
N GLU A 1064 15.73 -9.71 -12.91
CA GLU A 1064 15.24 -8.32 -13.00
C GLU A 1064 15.81 -7.59 -14.23
N ASN A 1065 17.13 -7.62 -14.40
CA ASN A 1065 17.78 -6.96 -15.54
C ASN A 1065 17.53 -7.71 -16.86
N ALA A 1066 17.43 -9.04 -16.82
CA ALA A 1066 17.05 -9.82 -18.00
C ALA A 1066 15.63 -9.47 -18.50
N ALA A 1067 14.69 -9.27 -17.58
CA ALA A 1067 13.33 -8.82 -17.91
C ALA A 1067 13.30 -7.39 -18.47
N ALA A 1068 14.27 -6.54 -18.10
CA ALA A 1068 14.40 -5.18 -18.59
C ALA A 1068 14.93 -5.06 -20.02
N VAL A 1069 15.50 -6.12 -20.59
CA VAL A 1069 16.06 -6.12 -21.96
C VAL A 1069 14.96 -5.85 -22.99
N THR A 1070 15.14 -4.77 -23.76
CA THR A 1070 14.15 -4.27 -24.72
C THR A 1070 14.04 -5.15 -25.97
N HIS A 1071 12.95 -5.01 -26.71
CA HIS A 1071 12.76 -5.75 -27.96
C HIS A 1071 13.87 -5.46 -28.98
N ALA A 1072 14.27 -4.20 -29.13
CA ALA A 1072 15.35 -3.79 -30.03
C ALA A 1072 16.69 -4.45 -29.66
N GLN A 1073 17.03 -4.47 -28.36
CA GLN A 1073 18.23 -5.16 -27.87
C GLN A 1073 18.18 -6.66 -28.16
N ARG A 1074 17.05 -7.33 -27.88
CA ARG A 1074 16.88 -8.77 -28.13
C ARG A 1074 17.09 -9.16 -29.60
N GLN A 1075 16.62 -8.34 -30.54
CA GLN A 1075 16.76 -8.60 -31.98
C GLN A 1075 18.22 -8.61 -32.46
N ARG A 1076 19.14 -7.94 -31.75
CA ARG A 1076 20.57 -7.88 -32.11
C ARG A 1076 21.40 -9.03 -31.53
N LEU A 1077 20.84 -9.85 -30.63
CA LEU A 1077 21.56 -10.91 -29.95
C LEU A 1077 21.72 -12.15 -30.83
N GLY A 1078 22.91 -12.76 -30.78
CA GLY A 1078 23.17 -14.07 -31.37
C GLY A 1078 22.52 -15.22 -30.57
N THR A 1079 22.49 -16.41 -31.15
CA THR A 1079 21.82 -17.58 -30.55
C THR A 1079 22.31 -17.93 -29.14
N ALA A 1080 23.63 -17.90 -28.89
CA ALA A 1080 24.20 -18.18 -27.57
C ALA A 1080 23.81 -17.12 -26.52
N GLN A 1081 23.73 -15.85 -26.93
CA GLN A 1081 23.30 -14.74 -26.09
C GLN A 1081 21.81 -14.85 -25.75
N LEU A 1082 20.96 -15.18 -26.73
CA LEU A 1082 19.53 -15.42 -26.51
C LEU A 1082 19.28 -16.59 -25.54
N GLN A 1083 20.03 -17.69 -25.66
CA GLN A 1083 19.95 -18.79 -24.70
C GLN A 1083 20.36 -18.36 -23.29
N SER A 1084 21.41 -17.54 -23.19
CA SER A 1084 21.88 -17.01 -21.91
C SER A 1084 20.87 -16.05 -21.28
N LEU A 1085 20.22 -15.22 -22.10
CA LEU A 1085 19.14 -14.33 -21.67
C LEU A 1085 17.95 -15.14 -21.13
N GLN A 1086 17.55 -16.20 -21.83
CA GLN A 1086 16.49 -17.09 -21.35
C GLN A 1086 16.85 -17.73 -20.01
N ARG A 1087 18.09 -18.17 -19.82
CA ARG A 1087 18.55 -18.72 -18.52
C ARG A 1087 18.45 -17.68 -17.40
N ALA A 1088 18.82 -16.43 -17.67
CA ALA A 1088 18.73 -15.35 -16.70
C ALA A 1088 17.26 -15.02 -16.34
N LEU A 1089 16.36 -14.97 -17.34
CA LEU A 1089 14.91 -14.83 -17.15
C LEU A 1089 14.33 -15.97 -16.30
N ASP A 1090 14.76 -17.20 -16.58
CA ASP A 1090 14.33 -18.39 -15.85
C ASP A 1090 14.87 -18.44 -14.41
N GLY A 1091 15.86 -17.61 -14.07
CA GLY A 1091 16.55 -17.63 -12.77
C GLY A 1091 17.40 -18.89 -12.59
N ALA A 1092 17.99 -19.41 -13.67
CA ALA A 1092 18.91 -20.56 -13.62
C ALA A 1092 20.30 -20.14 -13.11
N LYS A 1093 21.01 -21.03 -12.39
CA LYS A 1093 22.43 -20.80 -12.05
C LYS A 1093 23.24 -20.61 -13.34
N ALA A 1094 24.09 -19.58 -13.36
CA ALA A 1094 24.92 -19.26 -14.52
C ALA A 1094 25.92 -20.39 -14.87
N GLN A 1095 26.33 -21.18 -13.87
CA GLN A 1095 27.08 -22.43 -14.06
C GLN A 1095 26.16 -23.64 -13.84
N PRO A 1096 26.01 -24.53 -14.85
CA PRO A 1096 25.19 -25.72 -14.71
C PRO A 1096 25.86 -26.74 -13.79
N TRP A 1097 25.27 -27.00 -12.63
CA TRP A 1097 25.47 -28.27 -11.93
C TRP A 1097 24.65 -29.35 -12.64
N GLN A 1098 25.20 -30.55 -12.80
CA GLN A 1098 24.59 -31.67 -13.57
C GLN A 1098 23.39 -32.34 -12.87
N ASP A 1099 22.83 -31.77 -11.82
CA ASP A 1099 21.67 -32.33 -11.13
C ASP A 1099 20.38 -31.94 -11.83
N ALA A 1100 20.15 -32.53 -13.01
CA ALA A 1100 18.80 -32.69 -13.50
C ALA A 1100 18.06 -33.65 -12.55
N PRO A 1101 16.88 -33.29 -12.02
CA PRO A 1101 15.98 -34.30 -11.49
C PRO A 1101 15.66 -35.26 -12.64
N ALA A 1102 15.82 -36.56 -12.43
CA ALA A 1102 15.53 -37.57 -13.45
C ALA A 1102 14.10 -37.37 -13.96
N SER A 1103 13.99 -36.90 -15.20
CA SER A 1103 12.71 -36.79 -15.90
C SER A 1103 12.01 -38.14 -15.86
N ALA A 1104 10.77 -38.17 -15.36
CA ALA A 1104 9.89 -39.31 -15.52
C ALA A 1104 9.61 -39.51 -17.01
N VAL A 1105 10.47 -40.29 -17.67
CA VAL A 1105 10.16 -40.91 -18.95
C VAL A 1105 9.09 -41.96 -18.64
N PRO A 1106 7.95 -42.00 -19.36
CA PRO A 1106 6.98 -43.07 -19.16
C PRO A 1106 7.65 -44.38 -19.57
N THR A 1107 7.90 -45.25 -18.59
CA THR A 1107 8.42 -46.59 -18.80
C THR A 1107 7.42 -47.36 -19.66
N ARG A 1108 7.72 -47.53 -20.95
CA ARG A 1108 7.05 -48.52 -21.78
C ARG A 1108 7.41 -49.89 -21.21
N THR A 1109 6.47 -50.49 -20.50
CA THR A 1109 6.45 -51.93 -20.22
C THR A 1109 6.45 -52.69 -21.55
N PRO A 1110 7.39 -53.64 -21.78
CA PRO A 1110 7.32 -54.52 -22.93
C PRO A 1110 6.18 -55.52 -22.69
N ALA A 1111 5.13 -55.42 -23.51
CA ALA A 1111 4.01 -56.35 -23.49
C ALA A 1111 4.50 -57.75 -23.89
N SER A 1112 4.26 -58.71 -23.00
CA SER A 1112 4.45 -60.14 -23.24
C SER A 1112 3.51 -60.64 -24.33
N CYS A 1113 4.06 -61.47 -25.22
CA CYS A 1113 3.38 -62.14 -26.32
C CYS A 1113 2.16 -62.97 -25.87
N SER A 1114 1.07 -62.89 -26.64
CA SER A 1114 0.01 -63.90 -26.71
C SER A 1114 -0.27 -64.22 -28.20
N PRO A 1115 -0.50 -65.49 -28.58
CA PRO A 1115 -0.55 -65.96 -29.97
C PRO A 1115 -1.94 -65.79 -30.64
N PRO A 1116 -2.07 -66.02 -31.96
CA PRO A 1116 -3.12 -65.44 -32.80
C PRO A 1116 -4.37 -66.34 -32.95
N GLY A 1117 -5.54 -65.71 -33.04
CA GLY A 1117 -6.80 -66.32 -33.47
C GLY A 1117 -7.89 -65.27 -33.68
N ALA A 1118 -8.22 -64.99 -34.94
CA ALA A 1118 -9.35 -64.14 -35.38
C ALA A 1118 -10.64 -64.99 -35.57
N PRO A 1119 -11.81 -64.49 -36.01
CA PRO A 1119 -12.28 -63.10 -36.28
C PRO A 1119 -13.76 -62.81 -35.80
N ILE A 1120 -14.35 -61.69 -36.27
CA ILE A 1120 -15.81 -61.39 -36.44
C ILE A 1120 -16.48 -60.67 -35.24
N SER A 1121 -17.28 -59.58 -35.33
CA SER A 1121 -17.66 -58.62 -36.38
C SER A 1121 -18.42 -57.40 -35.80
N ARG A 1122 -18.37 -56.27 -36.54
CA ARG A 1122 -19.38 -55.19 -36.81
C ARG A 1122 -20.04 -54.44 -35.63
N GLY A 1123 -20.32 -53.13 -35.71
CA GLY A 1123 -20.40 -52.18 -36.85
C GLY A 1123 -20.08 -50.72 -36.44
N LEU A 1124 -19.60 -49.90 -37.38
CA LEU A 1124 -20.30 -48.80 -38.11
C LEU A 1124 -20.72 -47.61 -37.20
N GLY A 1125 -20.47 -46.34 -37.52
CA GLY A 1125 -20.03 -45.69 -38.77
C GLY A 1125 -19.19 -44.42 -38.48
N LEU A 1126 -18.28 -44.05 -39.39
CA LEU A 1126 -18.42 -43.01 -40.43
C LEU A 1126 -18.66 -41.59 -39.85
N GLY A 1127 -17.82 -40.58 -40.10
CA GLY A 1127 -16.68 -40.54 -41.01
C GLY A 1127 -15.79 -39.28 -40.94
N CYS A 1128 -14.63 -39.47 -41.59
CA CYS A 1128 -13.62 -38.59 -42.20
C CYS A 1128 -13.68 -37.07 -41.99
N LEU A 1129 -12.60 -36.39 -41.54
CA LEU A 1129 -11.34 -36.06 -42.24
C LEU A 1129 -11.54 -35.26 -43.54
N LEU A 1130 -10.95 -34.05 -43.63
CA LEU A 1130 -9.70 -33.80 -44.40
C LEU A 1130 -9.29 -32.29 -44.40
N LEU A 1131 -7.99 -32.08 -44.12
CA LEU A 1131 -6.99 -31.20 -44.78
C LEU A 1131 -7.24 -29.67 -44.89
N VAL A 1132 -6.41 -28.80 -44.28
CA VAL A 1132 -5.05 -28.34 -44.65
C VAL A 1132 -5.04 -27.42 -45.89
N LEU A 1133 -4.75 -26.12 -45.69
CA LEU A 1133 -3.60 -25.40 -46.29
C LEU A 1133 -3.52 -23.92 -45.87
N MET A 1134 -2.31 -23.38 -46.02
CA MET A 1134 -1.78 -22.13 -45.49
C MET A 1134 -2.18 -20.86 -46.25
N ALA A 1135 -1.91 -19.73 -45.57
CA ALA A 1135 -1.33 -18.47 -46.05
C ALA A 1135 -2.26 -17.23 -46.20
N LYS A 1136 -1.86 -16.19 -45.43
CA LYS A 1136 -2.09 -14.73 -45.49
C LYS A 1136 -2.03 -14.12 -46.92
N PRO A 1137 -2.29 -12.80 -47.19
CA PRO A 1137 -2.45 -11.64 -46.29
C PRO A 1137 -3.55 -10.58 -46.64
N GLN A 1138 -3.70 -9.61 -45.71
CA GLN A 1138 -3.94 -8.15 -45.89
C GLN A 1138 -5.28 -7.54 -46.37
N TRP A 1139 -5.62 -6.48 -45.61
CA TRP A 1139 -6.41 -5.27 -45.87
C TRP A 1139 -7.92 -5.29 -45.57
N GLY A 1140 -8.31 -4.30 -44.76
CA GLY A 1140 -9.62 -4.08 -44.14
C GLY A 1140 -9.41 -3.44 -42.78
#